data_AF-W2R1D1-F1
#
_entry.id   AF-W2R1D1-F1
#
_cell.length_a   1.000
_cell.length_b   1.000
_cell.length_c   1.000
_cell.angle_alpha   90.00
_cell.angle_beta   90.00
_cell.angle_gamma   90.00
#
_symmetry.space_group_name_H-M   'P 1'
#
loop_
_entity.id
_entity.type
_entity.pdbx_description
1 polymer ?
#
loop_
_entity_poly.entity_id
_entity_poly.type
_entity_poly.pdbx_seq_one_letter_code
_entity_poly.pdbx_strand_id
1 'polypeptide(L)'
;MGPDGKVIPAINRHVKGSTPLQRKFRLFHRLVVFGAAVWYIVISLMATDAALDILKDQAHYDSGLIHFTSPLIAGYAGTSTIRKSPLVVDVLGDSTKPRNSGTLFLESESNSSFTQCSAVLAGHGVDIYTDEFLRWMFEVFQNKTAYNISLLDEVELVLPVVDCELSIIRGGSAAVARVNYLARYKNDTERVLLLPTSLSIQDYYITEQYERGAALLLSFAVVEDMATEDPIPHHFAIALDYPYEYKPDFEVCTFYEYTSEGFWSFETIPRDSFMRPPKPLLTARQLGFYLDKETSQVNQINFHWIPADDPATELANWTWRGDAVIRDNWAWVHIIHLFFAIDVMFQLSLLLFLVYRSILQKHFWIGDAFASISNALLYRGIYVIISNHVNGYWTLTEFCLALADHINGSSNVKYRPALVHADMLTIYLNIVSVLSYVVRERIDPIFVLVCFEIGFNSREAMTKLFPSLKQMLIDYSTTEATYGLVAVDDFLSKLSPMRLWTVHPIHQNVWPLITVTFVIIYSTILIILVYVFVRKLLRYRSPKSQTDINDISISRRQTSNLSLRDDADEPQLMQFETATGSVLKNRFGILSTYKNYTYINGRRFASGDAIYCNGFVVANDKFIIATEDLMSLLIMKITRARFTNIYVYTIKEGRDVNQTARLVYPTTISWHDLAKVSVSPLS
;
A
#
# COMPACT_ATOMS: atom_id res chain seq x y z
N MET A 1 54.17 -63.41 -14.18
CA MET A 1 55.59 -63.14 -13.91
C MET A 1 56.12 -62.25 -15.02
N GLY A 2 56.50 -61.03 -14.68
CA GLY A 2 57.35 -60.12 -15.44
C GLY A 2 58.41 -59.57 -14.47
N PRO A 3 59.58 -59.15 -14.96
CA PRO A 3 60.76 -58.91 -14.13
C PRO A 3 60.68 -57.50 -13.55
N ASP A 4 59.96 -57.37 -12.45
CA ASP A 4 60.16 -56.39 -11.38
C ASP A 4 58.91 -56.44 -10.50
N GLY A 5 59.00 -57.23 -9.42
CA GLY A 5 57.95 -57.45 -8.43
C GLY A 5 57.63 -56.22 -7.58
N LYS A 6 57.20 -55.12 -8.21
CA LYS A 6 56.64 -53.96 -7.50
C LYS A 6 55.13 -54.06 -7.44
N VAL A 7 54.63 -54.36 -6.24
CA VAL A 7 53.23 -54.21 -5.86
C VAL A 7 52.87 -52.72 -5.99
N ILE A 8 51.99 -52.40 -6.94
CA ILE A 8 51.37 -51.07 -7.03
C ILE A 8 50.36 -50.98 -5.88
N PRO A 9 50.49 -50.04 -4.93
CA PRO A 9 49.51 -49.90 -3.87
C PRO A 9 48.19 -49.41 -4.48
N ALA A 10 47.11 -50.16 -4.25
CA ALA A 10 45.76 -49.71 -4.56
C ALA A 10 45.47 -48.45 -3.74
N ILE A 11 45.49 -47.29 -4.38
CA ILE A 11 45.07 -46.03 -3.78
C ILE A 11 43.53 -46.10 -3.63
N ASN A 12 43.07 -46.57 -2.48
CA ASN A 12 41.71 -46.36 -2.00
C ASN A 12 41.55 -44.87 -1.66
N ARG A 13 41.26 -44.05 -2.67
CA ARG A 13 40.83 -42.66 -2.45
C ARG A 13 39.40 -42.67 -1.94
N HIS A 14 39.24 -42.63 -0.63
CA HIS A 14 38.00 -42.22 0.02
C HIS A 14 37.53 -40.90 -0.59
N VAL A 15 36.39 -40.92 -1.28
CA VAL A 15 35.66 -39.72 -1.67
C VAL A 15 35.34 -38.95 -0.39
N LYS A 16 35.95 -37.77 -0.19
CA LYS A 16 35.68 -36.91 0.97
C LYS A 16 34.19 -36.57 0.98
N GLY A 17 33.44 -37.21 1.88
CA GLY A 17 32.09 -36.78 2.24
C GLY A 17 32.13 -35.36 2.79
N SER A 18 31.03 -34.62 2.60
CA SER A 18 30.82 -33.29 3.21
C SER A 18 31.18 -33.30 4.70
N THR A 19 31.91 -32.30 5.19
CA THR A 19 32.27 -32.23 6.60
C THR A 19 31.02 -32.11 7.49
N PRO A 20 31.06 -32.54 8.76
CA PRO A 20 29.93 -32.43 9.68
C PRO A 20 29.41 -30.99 9.80
N LEU A 21 30.32 -30.00 9.75
CA LEU A 21 30.01 -28.58 9.75
C LEU A 21 29.20 -28.15 8.51
N GLN A 22 29.61 -28.62 7.31
CA GLN A 22 28.90 -28.33 6.06
C GLN A 22 27.50 -28.96 6.03
N ARG A 23 27.31 -30.13 6.67
CA ARG A 23 25.98 -30.75 6.82
C ARG A 23 25.08 -29.95 7.75
N LYS A 24 25.61 -29.51 8.89
CA LYS A 24 24.87 -28.65 9.83
C LYS A 24 24.47 -27.31 9.19
N PHE A 25 25.39 -26.66 8.47
CA PHE A 25 25.10 -25.41 7.77
C PHE A 25 24.03 -25.57 6.69
N ARG A 26 24.12 -26.64 5.88
CA ARG A 26 23.09 -26.95 4.87
C ARG A 26 21.72 -27.19 5.50
N LEU A 27 21.68 -27.94 6.61
CA LEU A 27 20.44 -28.19 7.34
C LEU A 27 19.82 -26.89 7.84
N PHE A 28 20.62 -26.04 8.49
CA PHE A 28 20.18 -24.74 8.96
C PHE A 28 19.64 -23.88 7.81
N HIS A 29 20.38 -23.80 6.70
CA HIS A 29 19.96 -23.08 5.49
C HIS A 29 18.61 -23.61 4.96
N ARG A 30 18.42 -24.93 4.85
CA ARG A 30 17.14 -25.53 4.43
C ARG A 30 15.97 -25.16 5.35
N LEU A 31 16.20 -25.09 6.66
CA LEU A 31 15.18 -24.65 7.62
C LEU A 31 14.81 -23.17 7.43
N VAL A 32 15.80 -22.31 7.16
CA VAL A 32 15.54 -20.90 6.86
C VAL A 32 14.78 -20.74 5.53
N VAL A 33 15.11 -21.53 4.50
CA VAL A 33 14.36 -21.55 3.23
C VAL A 33 12.92 -22.02 3.44
N PHE A 34 12.69 -23.00 4.33
CA PHE A 34 11.34 -23.39 4.72
C PHE A 34 10.59 -22.23 5.41
N GLY A 35 11.24 -21.54 6.35
CA GLY A 35 10.70 -20.33 6.98
C GLY A 35 10.36 -19.23 5.96
N ALA A 36 11.20 -19.03 4.95
CA ALA A 36 10.94 -18.11 3.84
C ALA A 36 9.71 -18.50 2.99
N ALA A 37 9.50 -19.79 2.74
CA ALA A 37 8.31 -20.28 2.04
C ALA A 37 7.04 -20.09 2.88
N VAL A 38 7.13 -20.28 4.21
CA VAL A 38 6.03 -19.96 5.14
C VAL A 38 5.76 -18.46 5.16
N TRP A 39 6.80 -17.62 5.16
CA TRP A 39 6.66 -16.16 5.09
C TRP A 39 5.92 -15.71 3.82
N TYR A 40 6.23 -16.34 2.68
CA TYR A 40 5.49 -16.09 1.43
C TYR A 40 3.99 -16.43 1.57
N ILE A 41 3.63 -17.53 2.25
CA ILE A 41 2.22 -17.87 2.54
C ILE A 41 1.58 -16.78 3.41
N VAL A 42 2.27 -16.34 4.47
CA VAL A 42 1.76 -15.30 5.37
C VAL A 42 1.45 -14.02 4.60
N ILE A 43 2.36 -13.57 3.74
CA ILE A 43 2.16 -12.39 2.87
C ILE A 43 0.92 -12.56 1.99
N SER A 44 0.77 -13.71 1.33
CA SER A 44 -0.40 -13.97 0.48
C SER A 44 -1.72 -14.02 1.27
N LEU A 45 -1.72 -14.54 2.49
CA LEU A 45 -2.90 -14.53 3.36
C LEU A 45 -3.22 -13.13 3.88
N MET A 46 -2.21 -12.33 4.24
CA MET A 46 -2.39 -10.92 4.63
C MET A 46 -2.96 -10.08 3.48
N ALA A 47 -2.51 -10.31 2.25
CA ALA A 47 -3.10 -9.66 1.07
C ALA A 47 -4.57 -10.06 0.87
N THR A 48 -4.90 -11.35 1.07
CA THR A 48 -6.29 -11.82 0.99
C THR A 48 -7.17 -11.17 2.04
N ASP A 49 -6.69 -11.10 3.28
CA ASP A 49 -7.39 -10.44 4.40
C ASP A 49 -7.64 -8.96 4.09
N ALA A 50 -6.60 -8.24 3.66
CA ALA A 50 -6.71 -6.84 3.26
C ALA A 50 -7.69 -6.61 2.09
N ALA A 51 -7.75 -7.53 1.12
CA ALA A 51 -8.73 -7.47 0.04
C ALA A 51 -10.17 -7.64 0.57
N LEU A 52 -10.39 -8.60 1.48
CA LEU A 52 -11.70 -8.82 2.08
C LEU A 52 -12.16 -7.66 2.95
N ASP A 53 -11.24 -7.01 3.67
CA ASP A 53 -11.55 -5.81 4.46
C ASP A 53 -12.03 -4.65 3.59
N ILE A 54 -11.37 -4.41 2.44
CA ILE A 54 -11.82 -3.38 1.49
C ILE A 54 -13.19 -3.74 0.89
N LEU A 55 -13.40 -5.01 0.51
CA LEU A 55 -14.68 -5.46 -0.06
C LEU A 55 -15.85 -5.39 0.92
N LYS A 56 -15.58 -5.38 2.23
CA LYS A 56 -16.58 -5.20 3.28
C LYS A 56 -16.81 -3.72 3.66
N ASP A 57 -16.16 -2.79 2.96
CA ASP A 57 -16.15 -1.35 3.28
C ASP A 57 -15.66 -1.08 4.71
N GLN A 58 -14.62 -1.81 5.17
CA GLN A 58 -14.04 -1.66 6.51
C GLN A 58 -12.68 -0.95 6.50
N ALA A 59 -12.27 -0.42 5.35
CA ALA A 59 -10.99 0.25 5.16
C ALA A 59 -11.06 1.74 5.52
N HIS A 60 -11.37 2.01 6.79
CA HIS A 60 -11.35 3.35 7.38
C HIS A 60 -10.08 3.56 8.22
N TYR A 61 -9.49 4.74 8.15
CA TYR A 61 -8.29 5.09 8.92
C TYR A 61 -8.39 6.46 9.53
N ASP A 62 -8.02 6.56 10.80
CA ASP A 62 -7.78 7.85 11.44
C ASP A 62 -6.51 8.47 10.84
N SER A 63 -6.67 9.61 10.17
CA SER A 63 -5.55 10.38 9.60
C SER A 63 -4.90 11.31 10.62
N GLY A 64 -5.43 11.36 11.85
CA GLY A 64 -4.92 12.15 12.95
C GLY A 64 -5.52 13.55 13.02
N LEU A 65 -5.00 14.32 13.98
CA LEU A 65 -5.40 15.70 14.21
C LEU A 65 -4.48 16.68 13.46
N ILE A 66 -5.09 17.69 12.85
CA ILE A 66 -4.42 18.83 12.23
C ILE A 66 -4.75 20.06 13.06
N HIS A 67 -3.73 20.69 13.64
CA HIS A 67 -3.91 21.89 14.45
C HIS A 67 -3.59 23.14 13.64
N PHE A 68 -4.59 23.99 13.42
CA PHE A 68 -4.38 25.36 12.99
C PHE A 68 -4.38 26.27 14.21
N THR A 69 -3.45 27.22 14.27
CA THR A 69 -3.27 28.11 15.42
C THR A 69 -3.47 29.56 15.00
N SER A 70 -4.17 30.31 15.85
CA SER A 70 -4.42 31.75 15.78
C SER A 70 -3.84 32.40 17.05
N PRO A 71 -2.52 32.63 17.10
CA PRO A 71 -1.84 32.88 18.37
C PRO A 71 -2.13 34.27 18.97
N LEU A 72 -2.61 35.24 18.19
CA LEU A 72 -2.72 36.63 18.64
C LEU A 72 -4.08 36.91 19.28
N ILE A 73 -5.18 36.48 18.67
CA ILE A 73 -6.53 36.93 19.03
C ILE A 73 -6.88 36.66 20.50
N ALA A 74 -6.47 35.52 21.06
CA ALA A 74 -6.71 35.19 22.46
C ALA A 74 -6.01 36.16 23.42
N GLY A 75 -4.78 36.60 23.10
CA GLY A 75 -4.07 37.61 23.87
C GLY A 75 -4.76 38.98 23.80
N TYR A 76 -5.25 39.36 22.63
CA TYR A 76 -6.03 40.60 22.44
C TYR A 76 -7.40 40.55 23.12
N ALA A 77 -8.02 39.38 23.25
CA ALA A 77 -9.25 39.17 24.02
C ALA A 77 -9.02 39.29 25.54
N GLY A 78 -7.78 39.10 26.00
CA GLY A 78 -7.40 39.23 27.41
C GLY A 78 -7.87 38.06 28.26
N THR A 79 -8.00 38.29 29.58
CA THR A 79 -8.31 37.25 30.57
C THR A 79 -9.65 37.46 31.29
N SER A 80 -10.46 38.43 30.84
CA SER A 80 -11.75 38.76 31.44
C SER A 80 -12.77 39.10 30.35
N THR A 81 -13.84 39.82 30.71
CA THR A 81 -14.86 40.32 29.79
C THR A 81 -14.24 41.00 28.56
N ILE A 82 -14.76 40.71 27.36
CA ILE A 82 -14.26 41.30 26.10
C ILE A 82 -14.31 42.82 26.11
N ARG A 83 -15.25 43.44 26.83
CA ARG A 83 -15.32 44.90 27.00
C ARG A 83 -14.03 45.51 27.59
N LYS A 84 -13.37 44.80 28.51
CA LYS A 84 -12.14 45.20 29.21
C LYS A 84 -10.87 44.67 28.52
N SER A 85 -11.02 44.00 27.40
CA SER A 85 -9.91 43.40 26.67
C SER A 85 -8.95 44.46 26.11
N PRO A 86 -7.66 44.14 25.93
CA PRO A 86 -6.71 44.98 25.20
C PRO A 86 -7.21 45.38 23.80
N LEU A 87 -7.94 44.48 23.13
CA LEU A 87 -8.57 44.77 21.83
C LEU A 87 -9.49 45.99 21.88
N VAL A 88 -10.33 46.11 22.91
CA VAL A 88 -11.28 47.22 23.00
C VAL A 88 -10.64 48.46 23.63
N VAL A 89 -9.92 48.28 24.74
CA VAL A 89 -9.38 49.41 25.51
C VAL A 89 -8.18 50.04 24.82
N ASP A 90 -7.19 49.23 24.45
CA ASP A 90 -5.90 49.75 23.97
C ASP A 90 -5.91 49.98 22.45
N VAL A 91 -6.45 49.02 21.68
CA VAL A 91 -6.41 49.10 20.19
C VAL A 91 -7.50 50.02 19.64
N LEU A 92 -8.73 49.91 20.15
CA LEU A 92 -9.86 50.71 19.67
C LEU A 92 -10.03 52.04 20.43
N GLY A 93 -9.18 52.31 21.42
CA GLY A 93 -9.25 53.52 22.24
C GLY A 93 -10.53 53.59 23.07
N ASP A 94 -10.91 52.47 23.68
CA ASP A 94 -12.10 52.28 24.51
C ASP A 94 -13.44 52.53 23.78
N SER A 95 -13.43 52.54 22.44
CA SER A 95 -14.61 52.79 21.60
C SER A 95 -15.24 51.49 21.10
N THR A 96 -16.52 51.30 21.42
CA THR A 96 -17.35 50.20 20.89
C THR A 96 -18.26 50.63 19.75
N LYS A 97 -18.14 51.87 19.25
CA LYS A 97 -19.01 52.36 18.16
C LYS A 97 -18.82 51.56 16.87
N PRO A 98 -19.90 51.10 16.21
CA PRO A 98 -19.84 50.49 14.89
C PRO A 98 -19.06 51.33 13.91
N ARG A 99 -18.10 50.70 13.24
CA ARG A 99 -17.34 51.32 12.17
C ARG A 99 -18.00 50.97 10.84
N ASN A 100 -18.15 51.97 9.98
CA ASN A 100 -18.74 51.78 8.64
C ASN A 100 -17.75 51.18 7.63
N SER A 101 -16.46 51.19 7.93
CA SER A 101 -15.41 50.59 7.10
C SER A 101 -14.19 50.23 7.94
N GLY A 102 -13.37 49.33 7.38
CA GLY A 102 -12.12 48.86 7.97
C GLY A 102 -12.27 47.55 8.72
N THR A 103 -11.34 46.63 8.42
CA THR A 103 -11.10 45.37 9.11
C THR A 103 -9.79 45.49 9.88
N LEU A 104 -9.75 45.03 11.13
CA LEU A 104 -8.55 45.08 11.95
C LEU A 104 -7.72 43.81 11.75
N PHE A 105 -6.47 43.98 11.36
CA PHE A 105 -5.48 42.92 11.18
C PHE A 105 -4.52 42.95 12.36
N LEU A 106 -4.46 41.87 13.13
CA LEU A 106 -3.51 41.70 14.23
C LEU A 106 -2.19 41.20 13.61
N GLU A 107 -1.13 42.01 13.66
CA GLU A 107 0.16 41.70 13.04
C GLU A 107 1.16 41.10 14.03
N SER A 108 1.06 41.49 15.30
CA SER A 108 1.84 40.92 16.42
C SER A 108 1.08 41.14 17.74
N GLU A 109 1.64 40.68 18.86
CA GLU A 109 1.05 40.85 20.21
C GLU A 109 0.77 42.31 20.60
N SER A 110 1.42 43.28 19.95
CA SER A 110 1.27 44.71 20.26
C SER A 110 1.06 45.62 19.05
N ASN A 111 0.99 45.06 17.84
CA ASN A 111 0.81 45.84 16.62
C ASN A 111 -0.40 45.34 15.83
N SER A 112 -1.18 46.30 15.34
CA SER A 112 -2.38 46.05 14.56
C SER A 112 -2.54 47.10 13.47
N SER A 113 -3.09 46.71 12.32
CA SER A 113 -3.30 47.60 11.18
C SER A 113 -4.71 47.48 10.61
N PHE A 114 -5.17 48.49 9.88
CA PHE A 114 -6.38 48.42 9.05
C PHE A 114 -6.07 48.08 7.58
N THR A 115 -4.79 47.86 7.26
CA THR A 115 -4.36 47.35 5.96
C THR A 115 -4.15 45.85 6.03
N GLN A 116 -4.53 45.12 4.98
CA GLN A 116 -4.28 43.69 4.89
C GLN A 116 -2.78 43.39 5.08
N CYS A 117 -2.50 42.43 5.95
CA CYS A 117 -1.13 41.99 6.22
C CYS A 117 -0.54 41.21 5.05
N SER A 118 0.78 41.18 4.98
CA SER A 118 1.54 40.52 3.89
C SER A 118 1.20 39.04 3.72
N ALA A 119 0.88 38.34 4.82
CA ALA A 119 0.47 36.94 4.78
C ALA A 119 -0.84 36.74 4.00
N VAL A 120 -1.82 37.63 4.17
CA VAL A 120 -3.09 37.60 3.43
C VAL A 120 -2.85 37.91 1.95
N LEU A 121 -2.07 38.96 1.65
CA LEU A 121 -1.79 39.40 0.29
C LEU A 121 -1.02 38.36 -0.54
N ALA A 122 -0.24 37.50 0.11
CA ALA A 122 0.51 36.43 -0.54
C ALA A 122 -0.31 35.15 -0.76
N GLY A 123 -1.46 35.00 -0.10
CA GLY A 123 -2.28 33.79 -0.14
C GLY A 123 -3.33 33.78 -1.27
N HIS A 124 -3.79 32.59 -1.69
CA HIS A 124 -4.86 32.47 -2.70
C HIS A 124 -6.24 32.89 -2.19
N GLY A 125 -6.40 33.14 -0.88
CA GLY A 125 -7.63 33.60 -0.23
C GLY A 125 -7.66 35.11 0.05
N VAL A 126 -6.84 35.92 -0.64
CA VAL A 126 -6.72 37.37 -0.38
C VAL A 126 -8.07 38.11 -0.36
N ASP A 127 -8.96 37.75 -1.28
CA ASP A 127 -10.26 38.41 -1.43
C ASP A 127 -11.26 38.04 -0.32
N ILE A 128 -11.04 36.91 0.37
CA ILE A 128 -11.85 36.46 1.51
C ILE A 128 -11.69 37.41 2.71
N TYR A 129 -10.50 37.97 2.92
CA TYR A 129 -10.21 38.84 4.05
C TYR A 129 -10.32 40.32 3.70
N THR A 130 -11.14 40.67 2.70
CA THR A 130 -11.45 42.07 2.37
C THR A 130 -12.54 42.59 3.29
N ASP A 131 -12.50 43.89 3.60
CA ASP A 131 -13.51 44.52 4.46
C ASP A 131 -14.92 44.40 3.91
N GLU A 132 -15.05 44.53 2.58
CA GLU A 132 -16.32 44.36 1.86
C GLU A 132 -16.87 42.95 2.05
N PHE A 133 -16.06 41.91 1.77
CA PHE A 133 -16.53 40.52 1.86
C PHE A 133 -16.86 40.11 3.30
N LEU A 134 -15.99 40.44 4.27
CA LEU A 134 -16.20 40.02 5.67
C LEU A 134 -17.45 40.66 6.28
N ARG A 135 -17.73 41.94 5.98
CA ARG A 135 -18.94 42.64 6.44
C ARG A 135 -20.18 42.14 5.71
N TRP A 136 -20.09 41.97 4.39
CA TRP A 136 -21.18 41.37 3.60
C TRP A 136 -21.55 39.99 4.14
N MET A 137 -20.56 39.13 4.41
CA MET A 137 -20.80 37.79 4.95
C MET A 137 -21.52 37.85 6.31
N PHE A 138 -21.08 38.74 7.21
CA PHE A 138 -21.75 38.94 8.51
C PHE A 138 -23.20 39.42 8.34
N GLU A 139 -23.44 40.39 7.46
CA GLU A 139 -24.79 40.92 7.18
C GLU A 139 -25.71 39.82 6.63
N VAL A 140 -25.24 39.03 5.67
CA VAL A 140 -26.01 37.92 5.10
C VAL A 140 -26.31 36.87 6.16
N PHE A 141 -25.29 36.47 6.93
CA PHE A 141 -25.43 35.53 8.04
C PHE A 141 -26.45 36.02 9.07
N GLN A 142 -26.33 37.26 9.56
CA GLN A 142 -27.26 37.86 10.52
C GLN A 142 -28.70 37.87 9.97
N ASN A 143 -28.92 38.41 8.77
CA ASN A 143 -30.25 38.51 8.17
C ASN A 143 -30.89 37.14 7.94
N LYS A 144 -30.08 36.15 7.57
CA LYS A 144 -30.58 34.81 7.24
C LYS A 144 -30.81 33.94 8.46
N THR A 145 -30.11 34.13 9.58
CA THR A 145 -30.18 33.20 10.73
C THR A 145 -30.87 33.76 11.99
N ALA A 146 -31.13 35.08 12.04
CA ALA A 146 -31.76 35.73 13.19
C ALA A 146 -33.18 35.23 13.55
N TYR A 147 -33.86 34.50 12.67
CA TYR A 147 -35.17 33.90 12.98
C TYR A 147 -35.09 32.79 14.04
N ASN A 148 -33.92 32.19 14.25
CA ASN A 148 -33.69 31.15 15.24
C ASN A 148 -32.60 31.54 16.25
N ILE A 149 -31.54 32.20 15.77
CA ILE A 149 -30.45 32.69 16.62
C ILE A 149 -30.75 34.14 17.01
N SER A 150 -31.59 34.32 18.05
CA SER A 150 -32.09 35.65 18.45
C SER A 150 -30.99 36.64 18.83
N LEU A 151 -29.85 36.16 19.35
CA LEU A 151 -28.66 36.97 19.65
C LEU A 151 -28.30 37.89 18.48
N LEU A 152 -28.38 37.39 17.25
CA LEU A 152 -27.98 38.13 16.06
C LEU A 152 -28.91 39.32 15.76
N ASP A 153 -30.16 39.31 16.23
CA ASP A 153 -31.04 40.47 16.11
C ASP A 153 -30.76 41.53 17.19
N GLU A 154 -30.18 41.12 18.33
CA GLU A 154 -29.89 41.99 19.46
C GLU A 154 -28.55 42.72 19.36
N VAL A 155 -27.66 42.25 18.47
CA VAL A 155 -26.29 42.76 18.34
C VAL A 155 -26.05 43.53 17.04
N GLU A 156 -25.07 44.42 17.07
CA GLU A 156 -24.55 45.11 15.88
C GLU A 156 -23.03 44.91 15.77
N LEU A 157 -22.54 44.82 14.53
CA LEU A 157 -21.12 44.62 14.23
C LEU A 157 -20.32 45.88 14.55
N VAL A 158 -19.32 45.76 15.41
CA VAL A 158 -18.34 46.83 15.66
C VAL A 158 -17.31 46.86 14.52
N LEU A 159 -16.61 45.74 14.31
CA LEU A 159 -15.72 45.50 13.17
C LEU A 159 -15.31 44.01 13.07
N PRO A 160 -14.90 43.53 11.88
CA PRO A 160 -14.20 42.26 11.74
C PRO A 160 -12.74 42.36 12.22
N VAL A 161 -12.24 41.29 12.84
CA VAL A 161 -10.85 41.15 13.33
C VAL A 161 -10.23 39.87 12.77
N VAL A 162 -9.06 40.02 12.14
CA VAL A 162 -8.31 38.94 11.49
C VAL A 162 -6.95 38.79 12.17
N ASP A 163 -6.61 37.57 12.56
CA ASP A 163 -5.29 37.22 13.07
C ASP A 163 -4.37 36.87 11.91
N CYS A 164 -3.36 37.71 11.65
CA CYS A 164 -2.44 37.50 10.53
C CYS A 164 -1.46 36.35 10.72
N GLU A 165 -1.34 35.82 11.94
CA GLU A 165 -0.53 34.66 12.23
C GLU A 165 -1.30 33.34 12.13
N LEU A 166 -2.59 33.40 11.80
CA LEU A 166 -3.40 32.22 11.52
C LEU A 166 -2.71 31.35 10.45
N SER A 167 -2.38 30.11 10.81
CA SER A 167 -1.63 29.19 9.96
C SER A 167 -2.28 28.94 8.59
N ILE A 168 -3.61 29.03 8.51
CA ILE A 168 -4.35 28.82 7.26
C ILE A 168 -4.23 29.98 6.27
N ILE A 169 -4.03 31.20 6.77
CA ILE A 169 -3.77 32.39 5.95
C ILE A 169 -2.39 32.26 5.31
N ARG A 170 -1.39 31.86 6.12
CA ARG A 170 -0.03 31.56 5.60
C ARG A 170 -0.03 30.40 4.61
N GLY A 171 -0.94 29.43 4.78
CA GLY A 171 -1.14 28.30 3.87
C GLY A 171 -1.95 28.62 2.60
N GLY A 172 -2.55 29.82 2.50
CA GLY A 172 -3.20 30.33 1.30
C GLY A 172 -4.44 29.56 0.84
N SER A 173 -5.21 28.93 1.74
CA SER A 173 -6.40 28.17 1.33
C SER A 173 -7.59 29.07 0.99
N ALA A 174 -8.22 28.86 -0.17
CA ALA A 174 -9.48 29.52 -0.56
C ALA A 174 -10.73 28.72 -0.16
N ALA A 175 -10.57 27.54 0.43
CA ALA A 175 -11.70 26.67 0.81
C ALA A 175 -12.19 26.88 2.25
N VAL A 176 -11.37 27.53 3.08
CA VAL A 176 -11.59 27.64 4.53
C VAL A 176 -11.06 28.99 5.01
N ALA A 177 -11.79 29.61 5.93
CA ALA A 177 -11.42 30.89 6.51
C ALA A 177 -11.89 31.00 7.96
N ARG A 178 -11.21 31.84 8.75
CA ARG A 178 -11.61 32.14 10.11
C ARG A 178 -11.50 33.64 10.37
N VAL A 179 -12.54 34.21 10.94
CA VAL A 179 -12.63 35.64 11.27
C VAL A 179 -13.28 35.79 12.63
N ASN A 180 -12.86 36.79 13.40
CA ASN A 180 -13.46 37.09 14.69
C ASN A 180 -14.28 38.38 14.55
N TYR A 181 -15.60 38.29 14.64
CA TYR A 181 -16.44 39.49 14.58
C TYR A 181 -16.59 40.07 15.99
N LEU A 182 -16.13 41.31 16.18
CA LEU A 182 -16.39 42.05 17.41
C LEU A 182 -17.78 42.69 17.30
N ALA A 183 -18.69 42.34 18.20
CA ALA A 183 -20.05 42.85 18.22
C ALA A 183 -20.41 43.40 19.59
N ARG A 184 -21.45 44.22 19.65
CA ARG A 184 -22.03 44.71 20.91
C ARG A 184 -23.54 44.64 20.87
N TYR A 185 -24.17 44.61 22.03
CA TYR A 185 -25.62 44.70 22.12
C TYR A 185 -26.11 46.10 21.75
N LYS A 186 -27.22 46.18 20.99
CA LYS A 186 -27.86 47.45 20.59
C LYS A 186 -28.40 48.22 21.79
N ASN A 187 -28.92 47.50 22.79
CA ASN A 187 -29.53 48.07 23.99
C ASN A 187 -28.52 48.38 25.11
N ASP A 188 -27.37 47.71 25.11
CA ASP A 188 -26.31 47.89 26.11
C ASP A 188 -24.95 47.89 25.42
N THR A 189 -24.44 49.09 25.16
CA THR A 189 -23.20 49.27 24.39
C THR A 189 -21.93 48.90 25.16
N GLU A 190 -22.05 48.64 26.47
CA GLU A 190 -20.96 48.15 27.31
C GLU A 190 -20.87 46.62 27.31
N ARG A 191 -21.92 45.92 26.89
CA ARG A 191 -21.89 44.48 26.65
C ARG A 191 -21.34 44.20 25.26
N VAL A 192 -20.09 43.79 25.23
CA VAL A 192 -19.32 43.50 24.02
C VAL A 192 -18.96 42.03 24.01
N LEU A 193 -18.99 41.43 22.82
CA LEU A 193 -18.74 40.02 22.62
C LEU A 193 -17.90 39.79 21.36
N LEU A 194 -17.17 38.69 21.36
CA LEU A 194 -16.38 38.24 20.22
C LEU A 194 -17.04 36.98 19.65
N LEU A 195 -17.27 36.98 18.34
CA LEU A 195 -17.85 35.86 17.60
C LEU A 195 -16.76 35.23 16.72
N PRO A 196 -15.92 34.32 17.25
CA PRO A 196 -15.04 33.51 16.40
C PRO A 196 -15.90 32.72 15.42
N THR A 197 -15.71 32.99 14.14
CA THR A 197 -16.50 32.43 13.04
C THR A 197 -15.58 31.68 12.09
N SER A 198 -15.86 30.39 11.91
CA SER A 198 -15.18 29.51 10.97
C SER A 198 -16.07 29.26 9.76
N LEU A 199 -15.49 29.44 8.58
CA LEU A 199 -16.11 29.25 7.28
C LEU A 199 -15.40 28.11 6.56
N SER A 200 -16.16 27.15 6.04
CA SER A 200 -15.62 26.04 5.24
C SER A 200 -16.54 25.73 4.07
N ILE A 201 -15.99 25.76 2.86
CA ILE A 201 -16.64 25.12 1.71
C ILE A 201 -16.45 23.62 1.85
N GLN A 202 -17.54 22.86 1.74
CA GLN A 202 -17.61 21.42 1.97
C GLN A 202 -18.50 20.76 0.93
N ASP A 203 -18.33 19.47 0.74
CA ASP A 203 -19.27 18.64 0.00
C ASP A 203 -20.44 18.28 0.92
N TYR A 204 -21.67 18.39 0.43
CA TYR A 204 -22.88 17.97 1.15
C TYR A 204 -23.60 16.83 0.44
N TYR A 205 -24.31 16.02 1.23
CA TYR A 205 -25.15 14.93 0.76
C TYR A 205 -26.49 14.94 1.52
N ILE A 206 -27.60 14.87 0.77
CA ILE A 206 -28.94 14.58 1.29
C ILE A 206 -29.35 13.21 0.75
N THR A 207 -29.07 12.17 1.51
CA THR A 207 -29.21 10.78 1.07
C THR A 207 -30.62 10.43 0.61
N GLU A 208 -31.65 10.92 1.31
CA GLU A 208 -33.05 10.64 1.00
C GLU A 208 -33.51 11.25 -0.34
N GLN A 209 -32.84 12.30 -0.80
CA GLN A 209 -33.18 13.05 -2.02
C GLN A 209 -32.20 12.75 -3.16
N TYR A 210 -31.16 11.96 -2.92
CA TYR A 210 -30.03 11.76 -3.86
C TYR A 210 -29.41 13.09 -4.34
N GLU A 211 -29.46 14.11 -3.48
CA GLU A 211 -28.91 15.44 -3.74
C GLU A 211 -27.50 15.55 -3.17
N ARG A 212 -26.59 16.14 -3.93
CA ARG A 212 -25.21 16.40 -3.53
C ARG A 212 -24.67 17.64 -4.21
N GLY A 213 -23.77 18.34 -3.55
CA GLY A 213 -23.15 19.55 -4.10
C GLY A 213 -22.14 20.17 -3.15
N ALA A 214 -21.77 21.42 -3.43
CA ALA A 214 -20.95 22.23 -2.53
C ALA A 214 -21.84 23.00 -1.55
N ALA A 215 -21.37 23.21 -0.33
CA ALA A 215 -22.03 24.07 0.65
C ALA A 215 -21.01 24.86 1.44
N LEU A 216 -21.42 26.05 1.91
CA LEU A 216 -20.69 26.80 2.93
C LEU A 216 -21.23 26.42 4.31
N LEU A 217 -20.41 25.72 5.09
CA LEU A 217 -20.64 25.53 6.51
C LEU A 217 -20.04 26.72 7.28
N LEU A 218 -20.89 27.39 8.05
CA LEU A 218 -20.53 28.44 9.00
C LEU A 218 -20.76 27.92 10.41
N SER A 219 -19.72 28.00 11.24
CA SER A 219 -19.82 27.76 12.69
C SER A 219 -19.30 28.97 13.42
N PHE A 220 -19.96 29.35 14.50
CA PHE A 220 -19.44 30.39 15.38
C PHE A 220 -19.77 30.10 16.84
N ALA A 221 -18.93 30.61 17.73
CA ALA A 221 -19.16 30.58 19.17
C ALA A 221 -19.41 31.99 19.70
N VAL A 222 -19.95 32.09 20.91
CA VAL A 222 -20.21 33.36 21.59
C VAL A 222 -19.27 33.51 22.78
N VAL A 223 -18.34 34.46 22.70
CA VAL A 223 -17.38 34.74 23.77
C VAL A 223 -17.65 36.13 24.36
N GLU A 224 -18.25 36.19 25.54
CA GLU A 224 -18.44 37.44 26.30
C GLU A 224 -17.34 37.65 27.36
N ASP A 225 -16.84 36.57 27.96
CA ASP A 225 -15.85 36.58 29.02
C ASP A 225 -14.87 35.41 28.90
N MET A 226 -13.58 35.73 28.84
CA MET A 226 -12.47 34.79 28.75
C MET A 226 -12.22 34.00 30.06
N ALA A 227 -12.76 34.45 31.18
CA ALA A 227 -12.65 33.79 32.48
C ALA A 227 -13.77 32.76 32.75
N THR A 228 -14.69 32.57 31.81
CA THR A 228 -15.83 31.66 31.96
C THR A 228 -15.37 30.20 32.06
N GLU A 229 -15.87 29.46 33.05
CA GLU A 229 -15.64 28.01 33.19
C GLU A 229 -16.74 27.16 32.52
N ASP A 230 -17.88 27.77 32.18
CA ASP A 230 -18.98 27.12 31.48
C ASP A 230 -18.62 26.86 30.01
N PRO A 231 -19.02 25.72 29.41
CA PRO A 231 -18.82 25.45 28.00
C PRO A 231 -19.47 26.51 27.10
N ILE A 232 -18.73 26.99 26.10
CA ILE A 232 -19.24 27.98 25.16
C ILE A 232 -20.25 27.35 24.18
N PRO A 233 -21.37 28.02 23.89
CA PRO A 233 -22.34 27.52 22.91
C PRO A 233 -21.79 27.69 21.49
N HIS A 234 -21.93 26.62 20.70
CA HIS A 234 -21.61 26.60 19.26
C HIS A 234 -22.90 26.61 18.44
N HIS A 235 -22.91 27.44 17.41
CA HIS A 235 -24.02 27.57 16.49
C HIS A 235 -23.57 27.29 15.06
N PHE A 236 -24.41 26.59 14.31
CA PHE A 236 -24.11 26.15 12.96
C PHE A 236 -25.15 26.70 11.98
N ALA A 237 -24.69 27.11 10.81
CA ALA A 237 -25.53 27.46 9.68
C ALA A 237 -24.88 26.95 8.39
N ILE A 238 -25.70 26.51 7.44
CA ILE A 238 -25.22 26.00 6.16
C ILE A 238 -25.90 26.73 5.03
N ALA A 239 -25.15 27.09 4.00
CA ALA A 239 -25.68 27.60 2.73
C ALA A 239 -25.35 26.58 1.63
N LEU A 240 -26.37 25.84 1.19
CA LEU A 240 -26.25 24.89 0.09
C LEU A 240 -25.93 25.64 -1.22
N ASP A 241 -25.24 24.95 -2.12
CA ASP A 241 -24.83 25.40 -3.46
C ASP A 241 -23.86 26.59 -3.52
N TYR A 242 -23.52 27.22 -2.39
CA TYR A 242 -22.39 28.13 -2.28
C TYR A 242 -21.07 27.34 -2.37
N PRO A 243 -20.05 27.76 -3.17
CA PRO A 243 -19.79 29.11 -3.70
C PRO A 243 -20.30 29.39 -5.11
N TYR A 244 -21.23 28.58 -5.64
CA TYR A 244 -21.75 28.70 -7.01
C TYR A 244 -23.03 29.53 -7.12
N GLU A 245 -23.50 30.07 -6.00
CA GLU A 245 -24.58 31.06 -5.95
C GLU A 245 -24.05 32.46 -5.60
N TYR A 246 -24.75 33.49 -6.08
CA TYR A 246 -24.39 34.89 -5.85
C TYR A 246 -24.45 35.30 -4.37
N LYS A 247 -25.31 34.67 -3.56
CA LYS A 247 -25.49 34.98 -2.15
C LYS A 247 -25.75 33.70 -1.36
N PRO A 248 -25.05 33.47 -0.22
CA PRO A 248 -25.30 32.29 0.60
C PRO A 248 -26.70 32.38 1.23
N ASP A 249 -27.57 31.41 0.94
CA ASP A 249 -28.88 31.24 1.60
C ASP A 249 -28.71 30.38 2.86
N PHE A 250 -28.22 30.98 3.94
CA PHE A 250 -27.99 30.27 5.20
C PHE A 250 -29.30 29.74 5.83
N GLU A 251 -29.30 28.46 6.17
CA GLU A 251 -30.27 27.82 7.06
C GLU A 251 -29.56 27.39 8.36
N VAL A 252 -30.20 27.61 9.51
CA VAL A 252 -29.64 27.23 10.82
C VAL A 252 -29.66 25.71 10.93
N CYS A 253 -28.66 25.11 11.54
CA CYS A 253 -28.51 23.67 11.63
C CYS A 253 -28.44 23.19 13.09
N THR A 254 -29.09 22.07 13.36
CA THR A 254 -28.86 21.29 14.58
C THR A 254 -27.78 20.26 14.31
N PHE A 255 -26.71 20.26 15.11
CA PHE A 255 -25.67 19.23 15.06
C PHE A 255 -26.11 18.00 15.85
N TYR A 256 -25.94 16.80 15.27
CA TYR A 256 -26.23 15.55 15.95
C TYR A 256 -24.95 14.81 16.36
N GLU A 257 -24.15 14.39 15.38
CA GLU A 257 -22.96 13.59 15.61
C GLU A 257 -21.99 13.66 14.43
N TYR A 258 -20.78 13.16 14.65
CA TYR A 258 -19.87 12.81 13.57
C TYR A 258 -20.10 11.36 13.14
N THR A 259 -20.23 11.12 11.84
CA THR A 259 -20.40 9.75 11.32
C THR A 259 -19.10 8.95 11.41
N SER A 260 -19.19 7.62 11.27
CA SER A 260 -18.01 6.75 11.23
C SER A 260 -17.07 7.00 10.05
N GLU A 261 -17.55 7.70 9.02
CA GLU A 261 -16.77 8.11 7.85
C GLU A 261 -16.23 9.54 7.99
N GLY A 262 -16.43 10.22 9.13
CA GLY A 262 -15.90 11.56 9.38
C GLY A 262 -16.72 12.72 8.82
N PHE A 263 -18.02 12.51 8.53
CA PHE A 263 -18.94 13.58 8.17
C PHE A 263 -19.57 14.23 9.39
N TRP A 264 -19.86 15.51 9.31
CA TRP A 264 -20.84 16.16 10.19
C TRP A 264 -22.25 15.71 9.83
N SER A 265 -23.03 15.28 10.82
CA SER A 265 -24.48 15.06 10.68
C SER A 265 -25.26 16.24 11.22
N PHE A 266 -26.04 16.87 10.33
CA PHE A 266 -26.88 18.02 10.65
C PHE A 266 -28.33 17.78 10.22
N GLU A 267 -29.24 18.57 10.80
CA GLU A 267 -30.57 18.80 10.25
C GLU A 267 -30.86 20.29 10.17
N THR A 268 -31.34 20.76 9.02
CA THR A 268 -31.68 22.17 8.84
C THR A 268 -32.95 22.56 9.57
N ILE A 269 -32.98 23.78 10.10
CA ILE A 269 -34.13 24.41 10.70
C ILE A 269 -34.62 25.47 9.71
N PRO A 270 -35.58 25.17 8.83
CA PRO A 270 -36.07 26.14 7.84
C PRO A 270 -36.82 27.29 8.52
N ARG A 271 -36.70 28.50 7.97
CA ARG A 271 -37.43 29.70 8.45
C ARG A 271 -38.95 29.50 8.42
N ASP A 272 -39.43 28.78 7.41
CA ASP A 272 -40.83 28.39 7.26
C ASP A 272 -40.90 26.88 7.04
N SER A 273 -41.09 26.15 8.13
CA SER A 273 -41.17 24.69 8.15
C SER A 273 -42.40 24.12 7.43
N PHE A 274 -43.40 24.96 7.12
CA PHE A 274 -44.56 24.55 6.32
C PHE A 274 -44.24 24.55 4.82
N MET A 275 -43.43 25.51 4.37
CA MET A 275 -43.06 25.66 2.96
C MET A 275 -41.81 24.86 2.57
N ARG A 276 -40.86 24.69 3.50
CA ARG A 276 -39.64 23.89 3.31
C ARG A 276 -39.51 22.91 4.47
N PRO A 277 -39.47 21.59 4.25
CA PRO A 277 -39.23 20.64 5.33
C PRO A 277 -37.76 20.73 5.80
N PRO A 278 -37.49 20.41 7.08
CA PRO A 278 -36.13 20.14 7.57
C PRO A 278 -35.40 19.13 6.67
N LYS A 279 -34.12 19.37 6.40
CA LYS A 279 -33.30 18.49 5.56
C LYS A 279 -32.22 17.82 6.42
N PRO A 280 -32.16 16.47 6.46
CA PRO A 280 -31.01 15.77 7.02
C PRO A 280 -29.82 15.89 6.07
N LEU A 281 -28.68 16.35 6.58
CA LEU A 281 -27.50 16.68 5.81
C LEU A 281 -26.27 15.98 6.38
N LEU A 282 -25.46 15.44 5.48
CA LEU A 282 -24.07 15.06 5.77
C LEU A 282 -23.14 16.02 5.06
N THR A 283 -22.16 16.57 5.77
CA THR A 283 -21.18 17.50 5.17
C THR A 283 -19.77 17.23 5.69
N ALA A 284 -18.79 17.33 4.81
CA ALA A 284 -17.38 17.27 5.17
C ALA A 284 -16.54 17.99 4.13
N ARG A 285 -15.39 18.50 4.54
CA ARG A 285 -14.38 18.92 3.56
C ARG A 285 -13.67 17.66 3.06
N GLN A 286 -13.82 17.33 1.78
CA GLN A 286 -13.23 16.12 1.23
C GLN A 286 -11.93 16.43 0.49
N LEU A 287 -10.91 15.59 0.66
CA LEU A 287 -9.69 15.59 -0.15
C LEU A 287 -9.46 14.17 -0.64
N GLY A 288 -9.06 13.99 -1.89
CA GLY A 288 -8.79 12.65 -2.38
C GLY A 288 -8.87 12.55 -3.88
N PHE A 289 -8.83 11.32 -4.37
CA PHE A 289 -8.97 11.04 -5.79
C PHE A 289 -9.69 9.71 -6.04
N TYR A 290 -10.21 9.55 -7.25
CA TYR A 290 -10.84 8.31 -7.71
C TYR A 290 -10.41 7.94 -9.14
N LEU A 291 -10.56 6.67 -9.53
CA LEU A 291 -10.23 6.25 -10.90
C LEU A 291 -11.42 6.45 -11.86
N ASP A 292 -12.49 5.68 -11.69
CA ASP A 292 -13.70 5.78 -12.53
C ASP A 292 -14.80 6.57 -11.83
N LYS A 293 -15.12 6.20 -10.59
CA LYS A 293 -16.16 6.84 -9.76
C LYS A 293 -15.80 6.79 -8.28
N GLU A 294 -16.20 7.84 -7.56
CA GLU A 294 -16.10 7.98 -6.10
C GLU A 294 -16.70 6.77 -5.35
N THR A 295 -17.78 6.19 -5.88
CA THR A 295 -18.46 5.05 -5.23
C THR A 295 -17.83 3.69 -5.53
N SER A 296 -16.82 3.63 -6.40
CA SER A 296 -16.23 2.36 -6.86
C SER A 296 -14.76 2.20 -6.51
N GLN A 297 -13.94 3.21 -6.77
CA GLN A 297 -12.49 3.18 -6.51
C GLN A 297 -12.05 4.57 -6.06
N VAL A 298 -12.02 4.80 -4.75
CA VAL A 298 -11.74 6.11 -4.16
C VAL A 298 -10.77 5.99 -3.01
N ASN A 299 -9.89 7.00 -2.92
CA ASN A 299 -9.04 7.26 -1.79
C ASN A 299 -9.33 8.69 -1.33
N GLN A 300 -10.10 8.82 -0.26
CA GLN A 300 -10.51 10.14 0.22
C GLN A 300 -10.29 10.27 1.73
N ILE A 301 -10.13 11.51 2.18
CA ILE A 301 -10.15 11.90 3.58
C ILE A 301 -11.26 12.92 3.75
N ASN A 302 -12.16 12.62 4.69
CA ASN A 302 -13.19 13.54 5.13
C ASN A 302 -12.67 14.31 6.36
N PHE A 303 -12.67 15.62 6.26
CA PHE A 303 -12.21 16.52 7.31
C PHE A 303 -13.37 17.23 7.98
N HIS A 304 -13.38 17.19 9.31
CA HIS A 304 -14.24 17.98 10.18
C HIS A 304 -13.39 18.64 11.27
N TRP A 305 -13.81 19.79 11.81
CA TRP A 305 -13.16 20.37 12.99
C TRP A 305 -13.89 19.99 14.27
N ILE A 306 -13.16 20.03 15.37
CA ILE A 306 -13.66 19.77 16.71
C ILE A 306 -13.81 21.14 17.40
N PRO A 307 -15.05 21.60 17.68
CA PRO A 307 -15.29 22.82 18.43
C PRO A 307 -14.67 22.75 19.82
N ALA A 308 -14.11 23.84 20.33
CA ALA A 308 -13.55 23.87 21.68
C ALA A 308 -14.59 24.32 22.71
N ASP A 309 -14.49 23.79 23.93
CA ASP A 309 -15.45 24.14 25.00
C ASP A 309 -15.07 25.42 25.74
N ASP A 310 -13.80 25.84 25.72
CA ASP A 310 -13.32 27.01 26.44
C ASP A 310 -12.98 28.20 25.51
N PRO A 311 -13.19 29.45 25.97
CA PRO A 311 -12.96 30.64 25.15
C PRO A 311 -11.53 30.77 24.60
N ALA A 312 -10.52 30.44 25.41
CA ALA A 312 -9.12 30.64 25.05
C ALA A 312 -8.71 29.67 23.93
N THR A 313 -9.06 28.40 24.07
CA THR A 313 -8.81 27.37 23.05
C THR A 313 -9.64 27.62 21.81
N GLU A 314 -10.91 28.04 21.93
CA GLU A 314 -11.72 28.38 20.76
C GLU A 314 -11.06 29.50 19.97
N LEU A 315 -10.65 30.59 20.60
CA LEU A 315 -9.97 31.69 19.89
C LEU A 315 -8.60 31.27 19.32
N ALA A 316 -7.79 30.54 20.10
CA ALA A 316 -6.40 30.27 19.74
C ALA A 316 -6.20 29.06 18.83
N ASN A 317 -7.02 28.03 18.94
CA ASN A 317 -6.82 26.75 18.28
C ASN A 317 -8.01 26.40 17.39
N TRP A 318 -7.72 25.78 16.26
CA TRP A 318 -8.71 25.22 15.35
C TRP A 318 -8.26 23.83 14.93
N THR A 319 -8.77 22.83 15.64
CA THR A 319 -8.33 21.44 15.51
C THR A 319 -9.25 20.70 14.54
N TRP A 320 -8.66 20.16 13.48
CA TRP A 320 -9.32 19.32 12.50
C TRP A 320 -8.98 17.86 12.71
N ARG A 321 -9.92 16.97 12.41
CA ARG A 321 -9.76 15.53 12.35
C ARG A 321 -10.01 15.09 10.91
N GLY A 322 -9.15 14.20 10.41
CA GLY A 322 -9.33 13.58 9.10
C GLY A 322 -9.62 12.10 9.25
N ASP A 323 -10.68 11.62 8.62
CA ASP A 323 -11.00 10.20 8.53
C ASP A 323 -10.89 9.75 7.08
N ALA A 324 -9.96 8.84 6.80
CA ALA A 324 -9.71 8.32 5.47
C ALA A 324 -10.64 7.16 5.16
N VAL A 325 -11.23 7.16 3.97
CA VAL A 325 -12.07 6.10 3.42
C VAL A 325 -11.43 5.60 2.14
N ILE A 326 -11.12 4.31 2.11
CA ILE A 326 -10.61 3.63 0.90
C ILE A 326 -11.68 2.65 0.42
N ARG A 327 -12.10 2.80 -0.84
CA ARG A 327 -13.00 1.83 -1.50
C ARG A 327 -12.35 1.32 -2.78
N ASP A 328 -12.49 0.02 -3.01
CA ASP A 328 -12.10 -0.62 -4.27
C ASP A 328 -13.00 -1.83 -4.53
N ASN A 329 -14.03 -1.64 -5.35
CA ASN A 329 -14.96 -2.70 -5.76
C ASN A 329 -14.27 -3.81 -6.57
N TRP A 330 -13.05 -3.57 -7.07
CA TRP A 330 -12.25 -4.53 -7.80
C TRP A 330 -11.22 -5.23 -6.91
N ALA A 331 -11.17 -4.96 -5.59
CA ALA A 331 -10.19 -5.58 -4.69
C ALA A 331 -10.25 -7.13 -4.67
N TRP A 332 -11.36 -7.73 -5.09
CA TRP A 332 -11.52 -9.18 -5.21
C TRP A 332 -10.51 -9.83 -6.17
N VAL A 333 -9.96 -9.08 -7.14
CA VAL A 333 -8.96 -9.64 -8.06
C VAL A 333 -7.71 -10.13 -7.30
N HIS A 334 -7.41 -9.51 -6.15
CA HIS A 334 -6.28 -9.86 -5.30
C HIS A 334 -6.47 -11.15 -4.49
N ILE A 335 -7.69 -11.73 -4.50
CA ILE A 335 -7.95 -13.07 -3.94
C ILE A 335 -7.16 -14.15 -4.68
N ILE A 336 -6.55 -13.86 -5.84
CA ILE A 336 -5.55 -14.74 -6.46
C ILE A 336 -4.44 -15.18 -5.48
N HIS A 337 -4.08 -14.34 -4.51
CA HIS A 337 -3.09 -14.68 -3.49
C HIS A 337 -3.56 -15.80 -2.56
N LEU A 338 -4.86 -15.94 -2.30
CA LEU A 338 -5.40 -17.07 -1.55
C LEU A 338 -5.12 -18.40 -2.28
N PHE A 339 -5.30 -18.42 -3.60
CA PHE A 339 -5.00 -19.61 -4.41
C PHE A 339 -3.51 -19.93 -4.39
N PHE A 340 -2.64 -18.91 -4.45
CA PHE A 340 -1.19 -19.10 -4.29
C PHE A 340 -0.85 -19.67 -2.91
N ALA A 341 -1.45 -19.15 -1.84
CA ALA A 341 -1.23 -19.64 -0.48
C ALA A 341 -1.65 -21.11 -0.34
N ILE A 342 -2.84 -21.48 -0.83
CA ILE A 342 -3.35 -22.87 -0.78
C ILE A 342 -2.43 -23.82 -1.54
N ASP A 343 -2.00 -23.45 -2.74
CA ASP A 343 -1.06 -24.25 -3.54
C ASP A 343 0.27 -24.45 -2.79
N VAL A 344 0.86 -23.38 -2.24
CA VAL A 344 2.13 -23.50 -1.48
C VAL A 344 1.93 -24.33 -0.21
N MET A 345 0.83 -24.16 0.53
CA MET A 345 0.53 -24.97 1.72
C MET A 345 0.45 -26.46 1.39
N PHE A 346 -0.20 -26.81 0.28
CA PHE A 346 -0.26 -28.20 -0.19
C PHE A 346 1.15 -28.74 -0.49
N GLN A 347 1.97 -27.97 -1.21
CA GLN A 347 3.33 -28.37 -1.57
C GLN A 347 4.26 -28.47 -0.35
N LEU A 348 4.13 -27.59 0.64
CA LEU A 348 4.87 -27.69 1.90
C LEU A 348 4.40 -28.89 2.74
N SER A 349 3.10 -29.19 2.73
CA SER A 349 2.56 -30.40 3.38
C SER A 349 3.11 -31.67 2.74
N LEU A 350 3.22 -31.70 1.41
CA LEU A 350 3.89 -32.78 0.68
C LEU A 350 5.36 -32.89 1.07
N LEU A 351 6.08 -31.78 1.14
CA LEU A 351 7.49 -31.78 1.57
C LEU A 351 7.65 -32.32 2.99
N LEU A 352 6.84 -31.86 3.95
CA LEU A 352 6.85 -32.35 5.33
C LEU A 352 6.55 -33.85 5.38
N PHE A 353 5.59 -34.33 4.58
CA PHE A 353 5.30 -35.74 4.45
C PHE A 353 6.51 -36.54 3.94
N LEU A 354 7.19 -36.06 2.88
CA LEU A 354 8.40 -36.68 2.34
C LEU A 354 9.54 -36.72 3.37
N VAL A 355 9.75 -35.62 4.11
CA VAL A 355 10.76 -35.55 5.19
C VAL A 355 10.44 -36.57 6.28
N TYR A 356 9.19 -36.63 6.73
CA TYR A 356 8.72 -37.62 7.70
C TYR A 356 8.98 -39.06 7.23
N ARG A 357 8.63 -39.38 5.97
CA ARG A 357 8.89 -40.72 5.40
C ARG A 357 10.39 -41.03 5.32
N SER A 358 11.20 -40.06 4.93
CA SER A 358 12.64 -40.23 4.83
C SER A 358 13.24 -40.56 6.21
N ILE A 359 12.79 -39.87 7.26
CA ILE A 359 13.18 -40.14 8.65
C ILE A 359 12.80 -41.57 9.06
N LEU A 360 11.57 -42.02 8.74
CA LEU A 360 11.14 -43.40 9.00
C LEU A 360 12.00 -44.44 8.27
N GLN A 361 12.50 -44.11 7.08
CA GLN A 361 13.42 -44.94 6.31
C GLN A 361 14.89 -44.83 6.77
N LYS A 362 15.16 -44.18 7.91
CA LYS A 362 16.50 -43.93 8.49
C LYS A 362 17.43 -43.14 7.56
N HIS A 363 16.87 -42.38 6.63
CA HIS A 363 17.61 -41.51 5.74
C HIS A 363 17.25 -40.05 6.05
N PHE A 364 18.19 -39.25 6.51
CA PHE A 364 17.90 -37.84 6.82
C PHE A 364 18.01 -36.98 5.55
N TRP A 365 16.89 -36.49 5.05
CA TRP A 365 16.79 -35.65 3.86
C TRP A 365 15.76 -34.54 4.07
N ILE A 366 16.12 -33.33 3.64
CA ILE A 366 15.23 -32.16 3.62
C ILE A 366 15.38 -31.50 2.25
N GLY A 367 14.29 -31.51 1.48
CA GLY A 367 14.21 -30.90 0.17
C GLY A 367 14.15 -29.37 0.21
N ASP A 368 14.10 -28.77 -0.96
CA ASP A 368 14.02 -27.32 -1.11
C ASP A 368 12.57 -26.83 -1.03
N ALA A 369 12.18 -26.21 0.09
CA ALA A 369 10.82 -25.69 0.26
C ALA A 369 10.40 -24.68 -0.82
N PHE A 370 11.36 -23.98 -1.44
CA PHE A 370 11.07 -22.98 -2.47
C PHE A 370 10.96 -23.57 -3.88
N ALA A 371 11.27 -24.85 -4.08
CA ALA A 371 11.24 -25.46 -5.41
C ALA A 371 9.84 -25.43 -6.04
N SER A 372 8.80 -25.72 -5.25
CA SER A 372 7.42 -25.66 -5.71
C SER A 372 7.00 -24.24 -6.11
N ILE A 373 7.37 -23.25 -5.29
CA ILE A 373 7.15 -21.82 -5.57
C ILE A 373 7.84 -21.47 -6.90
N SER A 374 9.13 -21.78 -7.02
CA SER A 374 9.95 -21.46 -8.21
C SER A 374 9.41 -22.08 -9.50
N ASN A 375 8.74 -23.22 -9.46
CA ASN A 375 8.15 -23.86 -10.64
C ASN A 375 6.96 -23.06 -11.18
N ALA A 376 6.16 -22.46 -10.30
CA ALA A 376 4.95 -21.73 -10.66
C ALA A 376 5.15 -20.21 -10.81
N LEU A 377 6.32 -19.65 -10.43
CA LEU A 377 6.57 -18.20 -10.41
C LEU A 377 6.25 -17.48 -11.73
N LEU A 378 6.50 -18.12 -12.88
CA LEU A 378 6.22 -17.52 -14.18
C LEU A 378 4.72 -17.23 -14.35
N TYR A 379 3.89 -18.24 -14.08
CA TYR A 379 2.44 -18.13 -14.12
C TYR A 379 1.91 -17.17 -13.06
N ARG A 380 2.42 -17.25 -11.82
CA ARG A 380 1.99 -16.37 -10.72
C ARG A 380 2.24 -14.90 -11.04
N GLY A 381 3.40 -14.56 -11.60
CA GLY A 381 3.70 -13.19 -12.03
C GLY A 381 2.76 -12.70 -13.12
N ILE A 382 2.44 -13.53 -14.12
CA ILE A 382 1.47 -13.18 -15.17
C ILE A 382 0.07 -12.95 -14.58
N TYR A 383 -0.39 -13.83 -13.69
CA TYR A 383 -1.69 -13.67 -13.04
C TYR A 383 -1.78 -12.38 -12.21
N VAL A 384 -0.72 -12.01 -11.49
CA VAL A 384 -0.66 -10.75 -10.74
C VAL A 384 -0.70 -9.54 -11.68
N ILE A 385 0.00 -9.58 -12.82
CA ILE A 385 -0.05 -8.50 -13.82
C ILE A 385 -1.47 -8.36 -14.40
N ILE A 386 -2.12 -9.48 -14.73
CA ILE A 386 -3.51 -9.47 -15.21
C ILE A 386 -4.45 -8.94 -14.13
N SER A 387 -4.28 -9.37 -12.88
CA SER A 387 -5.05 -8.87 -11.73
C SER A 387 -4.95 -7.35 -11.60
N ASN A 388 -3.72 -6.83 -11.59
CA ASN A 388 -3.47 -5.39 -11.56
C ASN A 388 -4.08 -4.66 -12.76
N HIS A 389 -4.02 -5.26 -13.95
CA HIS A 389 -4.64 -4.67 -15.14
C HIS A 389 -6.16 -4.58 -15.03
N VAL A 390 -6.83 -5.64 -14.51
CA VAL A 390 -8.29 -5.65 -14.30
C VAL A 390 -8.69 -4.64 -13.22
N ASN A 391 -7.86 -4.45 -12.19
CA ASN A 391 -8.04 -3.44 -11.14
C ASN A 391 -7.78 -2.00 -11.63
N GLY A 392 -7.38 -1.80 -12.89
CA GLY A 392 -7.00 -0.48 -13.42
C GLY A 392 -5.68 0.05 -12.84
N TYR A 393 -4.86 -0.82 -12.28
CA TYR A 393 -3.64 -0.49 -11.51
C TYR A 393 -3.91 0.41 -10.29
N TRP A 394 -5.13 0.40 -9.76
CA TRP A 394 -5.56 1.27 -8.67
C TRP A 394 -4.73 1.04 -7.41
N THR A 395 -4.60 -0.21 -6.95
CA THR A 395 -3.80 -0.55 -5.75
C THR A 395 -2.33 -0.09 -5.85
N LEU A 396 -1.71 -0.19 -7.04
CA LEU A 396 -0.35 0.33 -7.25
C LEU A 396 -0.31 1.85 -7.27
N THR A 397 -1.31 2.48 -7.87
CA THR A 397 -1.43 3.95 -7.95
C THR A 397 -1.56 4.55 -6.55
N GLU A 398 -2.43 4.02 -5.70
CA GLU A 398 -2.59 4.44 -4.31
C GLU A 398 -1.27 4.36 -3.55
N PHE A 399 -0.55 3.24 -3.68
CA PHE A 399 0.76 3.07 -3.06
C PHE A 399 1.79 4.06 -3.53
N CYS A 400 1.92 4.24 -4.85
CA CYS A 400 2.92 5.12 -5.40
C CYS A 400 2.61 6.59 -5.06
N LEU A 401 1.33 6.98 -5.05
CA LEU A 401 0.90 8.30 -4.60
C LEU A 401 1.14 8.50 -3.10
N ALA A 402 0.84 7.51 -2.26
CA ALA A 402 1.15 7.56 -0.83
C ALA A 402 2.65 7.69 -0.55
N LEU A 403 3.49 7.00 -1.31
CA LEU A 403 4.94 7.17 -1.23
C LEU A 403 5.37 8.59 -1.63
N ALA A 404 4.83 9.10 -2.74
CA ALA A 404 5.15 10.43 -3.24
C ALA A 404 4.73 11.54 -2.26
N ASP A 405 3.51 11.44 -1.73
CA ASP A 405 2.94 12.35 -0.74
C ASP A 405 3.75 12.35 0.56
N HIS A 406 4.14 11.16 1.05
CA HIS A 406 5.01 11.02 2.22
C HIS A 406 6.39 11.66 2.03
N ILE A 407 6.99 11.50 0.85
CA ILE A 407 8.27 12.13 0.50
C ILE A 407 8.15 13.66 0.44
N ASN A 408 6.97 14.17 0.05
CA ASN A 408 6.64 15.59 0.02
C ASN A 408 6.33 16.17 1.42
N GLY A 409 6.34 15.35 2.47
CA GLY A 409 6.02 15.77 3.83
C GLY A 409 4.52 15.85 4.14
N SER A 410 3.69 15.28 3.27
CA SER A 410 2.25 15.14 3.44
C SER A 410 1.89 13.68 3.74
N SER A 411 0.68 13.41 4.24
CA SER A 411 0.23 12.03 4.52
C SER A 411 -1.27 11.85 4.27
N ASN A 412 -1.75 12.52 3.24
CA ASN A 412 -3.13 12.62 2.80
C ASN A 412 -3.59 11.40 1.99
N VAL A 413 -2.69 10.51 1.58
CA VAL A 413 -3.04 9.30 0.82
C VAL A 413 -2.79 8.06 1.69
N LYS A 414 -3.83 7.26 1.90
CA LYS A 414 -3.74 6.00 2.65
C LYS A 414 -3.71 4.82 1.67
N TYR A 415 -3.22 3.66 2.09
CA TYR A 415 -3.25 2.45 1.26
C TYR A 415 -3.13 1.21 2.14
N ARG A 416 -3.44 0.01 1.60
CA ARG A 416 -3.21 -1.28 2.27
C ARG A 416 -1.85 -1.87 1.84
N PRO A 417 -0.81 -1.85 2.69
CA PRO A 417 0.52 -2.30 2.28
C PRO A 417 0.60 -3.78 1.92
N ALA A 418 -0.24 -4.62 2.54
CA ALA A 418 -0.23 -6.06 2.33
C ALA A 418 -0.53 -6.45 0.86
N LEU A 419 -1.47 -5.77 0.21
CA LEU A 419 -1.84 -6.03 -1.19
C LEU A 419 -0.66 -5.75 -2.13
N VAL A 420 -0.11 -4.54 -2.02
CA VAL A 420 0.98 -4.07 -2.86
C VAL A 420 2.25 -4.89 -2.62
N HIS A 421 2.54 -5.20 -1.35
CA HIS A 421 3.69 -6.03 -0.98
C HIS A 421 3.62 -7.40 -1.66
N ALA A 422 2.48 -8.08 -1.58
CA ALA A 422 2.29 -9.40 -2.17
C ALA A 422 2.40 -9.38 -3.72
N ASP A 423 1.79 -8.37 -4.35
CA ASP A 423 1.85 -8.17 -5.80
C ASP A 423 3.28 -7.90 -6.27
N MET A 424 3.93 -6.89 -5.68
CA MET A 424 5.29 -6.51 -6.03
C MET A 424 6.29 -7.64 -5.72
N LEU A 425 6.12 -8.36 -4.61
CA LEU A 425 6.97 -9.51 -4.31
C LEU A 425 6.86 -10.58 -5.39
N THR A 426 5.63 -10.90 -5.82
CA THR A 426 5.40 -11.92 -6.83
C THR A 426 5.99 -11.51 -8.19
N ILE A 427 5.85 -10.24 -8.58
CA ILE A 427 6.47 -9.68 -9.78
C ILE A 427 8.01 -9.69 -9.66
N TYR A 428 8.55 -9.31 -8.51
CA TYR A 428 10.00 -9.31 -8.26
C TYR A 428 10.59 -10.73 -8.39
N LEU A 429 9.97 -11.72 -7.74
CA LEU A 429 10.36 -13.12 -7.84
C LEU A 429 10.26 -13.65 -9.27
N ASN A 430 9.25 -13.22 -10.03
CA ASN A 430 9.11 -13.55 -11.45
C ASN A 430 10.28 -13.01 -12.28
N ILE A 431 10.62 -11.73 -12.13
CA ILE A 431 11.74 -11.09 -12.85
C ILE A 431 13.06 -11.77 -12.50
N VAL A 432 13.32 -12.02 -11.22
CA VAL A 432 14.56 -12.69 -10.78
C VAL A 432 14.60 -14.14 -11.27
N SER A 433 13.46 -14.83 -11.34
CA SER A 433 13.37 -16.16 -11.93
C SER A 433 13.76 -16.13 -13.42
N VAL A 434 13.17 -15.24 -14.23
CA VAL A 434 13.53 -15.07 -15.64
C VAL A 434 15.03 -14.74 -15.78
N LEU A 435 15.53 -13.82 -14.97
CA LEU A 435 16.94 -13.46 -14.96
C LEU A 435 17.83 -14.66 -14.69
N SER A 436 17.47 -15.52 -13.73
CA SER A 436 18.21 -16.74 -13.39
C SER A 436 18.37 -17.69 -14.58
N TYR A 437 17.35 -17.79 -15.46
CA TYR A 437 17.41 -18.56 -16.70
C TYR A 437 18.31 -17.89 -17.74
N VAL A 438 18.23 -16.57 -17.90
CA VAL A 438 19.09 -15.79 -18.80
C VAL A 438 20.56 -15.93 -18.40
N VAL A 439 20.87 -15.76 -17.12
CA VAL A 439 22.24 -15.90 -16.60
C VAL A 439 22.67 -17.36 -16.43
N ARG A 440 21.76 -18.34 -16.59
CA ARG A 440 22.03 -19.77 -16.37
C ARG A 440 22.66 -20.05 -15.00
N GLU A 441 22.10 -19.46 -13.95
CA GLU A 441 22.54 -19.64 -12.57
C GLU A 441 21.36 -19.78 -11.61
N ARG A 442 21.51 -20.63 -10.59
CA ARG A 442 20.54 -20.75 -9.49
C ARG A 442 20.78 -19.65 -8.48
N ILE A 443 19.73 -18.90 -8.16
CA ILE A 443 19.77 -17.80 -7.20
C ILE A 443 19.10 -18.25 -5.90
N ASP A 444 19.75 -17.98 -4.78
CA ASP A 444 19.29 -18.45 -3.47
C ASP A 444 17.99 -17.75 -3.04
N PRO A 445 16.93 -18.48 -2.64
CA PRO A 445 15.64 -17.89 -2.29
C PRO A 445 15.69 -16.86 -1.16
N ILE A 446 16.49 -17.12 -0.12
CA ILE A 446 16.59 -16.21 1.04
C ILE A 446 17.21 -14.90 0.58
N PHE A 447 18.27 -14.98 -0.23
CA PHE A 447 18.94 -13.79 -0.74
C PHE A 447 17.99 -12.93 -1.59
N VAL A 448 17.19 -13.54 -2.47
CA VAL A 448 16.21 -12.81 -3.29
C VAL A 448 15.15 -12.13 -2.43
N LEU A 449 14.58 -12.84 -1.46
CA LEU A 449 13.59 -12.27 -0.56
C LEU A 449 14.16 -11.13 0.28
N VAL A 450 15.36 -11.28 0.83
CA VAL A 450 16.03 -10.21 1.58
C VAL A 450 16.27 -8.99 0.70
N CYS A 451 16.71 -9.16 -0.55
CA CYS A 451 16.88 -8.05 -1.48
C CYS A 451 15.56 -7.33 -1.79
N PHE A 452 14.45 -8.07 -1.93
CA PHE A 452 13.13 -7.47 -2.09
C PHE A 452 12.70 -6.70 -0.84
N GLU A 453 12.76 -7.33 0.34
CA GLU A 453 12.32 -6.72 1.59
C GLU A 453 13.14 -5.47 1.93
N ILE A 454 14.44 -5.45 1.66
CA ILE A 454 15.25 -4.24 1.78
C ILE A 454 14.74 -3.16 0.82
N GLY A 455 14.50 -3.51 -0.45
CA GLY A 455 14.00 -2.60 -1.48
C GLY A 455 12.65 -1.99 -1.11
N PHE A 456 11.72 -2.83 -0.68
CA PHE A 456 10.35 -2.43 -0.35
C PHE A 456 10.28 -1.63 0.95
N ASN A 457 10.93 -2.10 2.03
CA ASN A 457 10.86 -1.44 3.33
C ASN A 457 11.75 -0.19 3.40
N SER A 458 12.82 -0.11 2.62
CA SER A 458 13.73 1.06 2.57
C SER A 458 13.41 2.01 1.41
N ARG A 459 12.27 1.85 0.73
CA ARG A 459 11.89 2.60 -0.49
C ARG A 459 12.05 4.12 -0.35
N GLU A 460 11.65 4.69 0.78
CA GLU A 460 11.77 6.13 1.06
C GLU A 460 13.23 6.57 1.15
N ALA A 461 14.05 5.82 1.89
CA ALA A 461 15.48 6.08 1.99
C ALA A 461 16.18 5.91 0.64
N MET A 462 15.75 4.94 -0.17
CA MET A 462 16.29 4.67 -1.50
C MET A 462 16.00 5.79 -2.50
N THR A 463 14.91 6.55 -2.33
CA THR A 463 14.66 7.74 -3.18
C THR A 463 15.79 8.77 -3.08
N LYS A 464 16.51 8.83 -1.94
CA LYS A 464 17.68 9.71 -1.76
C LYS A 464 18.85 9.32 -2.67
N LEU A 465 18.93 8.07 -3.10
CA LEU A 465 19.96 7.60 -4.06
C LEU A 465 19.66 8.06 -5.49
N PHE A 466 18.43 8.49 -5.78
CA PHE A 466 17.98 8.88 -7.11
C PHE A 466 17.27 10.26 -7.07
N PRO A 467 17.99 11.38 -6.89
CA PRO A 467 17.38 12.70 -6.71
C PRO A 467 16.42 13.11 -7.83
N SER A 468 16.76 12.80 -9.09
CA SER A 468 15.90 13.11 -10.25
C SER A 468 14.59 12.32 -10.21
N LEU A 469 14.62 11.06 -9.77
CA LEU A 469 13.42 10.23 -9.62
C LEU A 469 12.57 10.70 -8.45
N LYS A 470 13.21 11.08 -7.34
CA LYS A 470 12.54 11.69 -6.18
C LYS A 470 11.76 12.95 -6.58
N GLN A 471 12.37 13.82 -7.39
CA GLN A 471 11.72 15.05 -7.85
C GLN A 471 10.47 14.73 -8.70
N MET A 472 10.54 13.74 -9.59
CA MET A 472 9.36 13.33 -10.38
C MET A 472 8.19 12.87 -9.50
N LEU A 473 8.46 12.15 -8.41
CA LEU A 473 7.42 11.75 -7.46
C LEU A 473 6.79 12.98 -6.78
N ILE A 474 7.61 13.92 -6.31
CA ILE A 474 7.15 15.15 -5.66
C ILE A 474 6.31 16.00 -6.62
N ASP A 475 6.78 16.18 -7.86
CA ASP A 475 6.10 16.97 -8.89
C ASP A 475 4.72 16.38 -9.23
N TYR A 476 4.66 15.05 -9.36
CA TYR A 476 3.40 14.33 -9.61
C TYR A 476 2.42 14.50 -8.46
N SER A 477 2.86 14.27 -7.20
CA SER A 477 2.02 14.44 -6.00
C SER A 477 1.55 15.88 -5.83
N THR A 478 2.41 16.86 -6.08
CA THR A 478 2.06 18.28 -5.99
C THR A 478 1.02 18.65 -7.05
N THR A 479 1.20 18.17 -8.28
CA THR A 479 0.25 18.42 -9.37
C THR A 479 -1.08 17.72 -9.09
N GLU A 480 -1.07 16.48 -8.60
CA GLU A 480 -2.30 15.79 -8.22
C GLU A 480 -3.07 16.52 -7.11
N ALA A 481 -2.37 17.04 -6.10
CA ALA A 481 -3.01 17.81 -5.05
C ALA A 481 -3.74 19.06 -5.60
N THR A 482 -3.23 19.69 -6.66
CA THR A 482 -3.87 20.90 -7.23
C THR A 482 -5.19 20.62 -7.95
N TYR A 483 -5.43 19.40 -8.44
CA TYR A 483 -6.67 19.07 -9.15
C TYR A 483 -7.89 18.96 -8.22
N GLY A 484 -7.68 18.80 -6.91
CA GLY A 484 -8.80 18.79 -5.97
C GLY A 484 -9.48 20.17 -5.83
N LEU A 485 -8.78 21.26 -6.17
CA LEU A 485 -9.40 22.59 -6.26
C LEU A 485 -10.26 22.67 -7.52
N VAL A 486 -11.57 22.84 -7.35
CA VAL A 486 -12.51 22.85 -8.49
C VAL A 486 -12.24 24.04 -9.39
N ALA A 487 -11.86 23.76 -10.64
CA ALA A 487 -11.70 24.76 -11.67
C ALA A 487 -13.06 25.36 -12.05
N VAL A 488 -13.13 26.69 -12.07
CA VAL A 488 -14.33 27.46 -12.39
C VAL A 488 -14.04 28.44 -13.51
N ASP A 489 -15.07 28.79 -14.28
CA ASP A 489 -14.96 29.83 -15.29
C ASP A 489 -14.91 31.25 -14.67
N ASP A 490 -14.66 32.26 -15.52
CA ASP A 490 -14.58 33.66 -15.10
C ASP A 490 -15.89 34.22 -14.51
N PHE A 491 -17.02 33.56 -14.75
CA PHE A 491 -18.31 34.00 -14.21
C PHE A 491 -18.50 33.47 -12.78
N LEU A 492 -18.37 32.15 -12.59
CA LEU A 492 -18.44 31.50 -11.28
C LEU A 492 -17.33 32.00 -10.36
N SER A 493 -16.15 32.32 -10.90
CA SER A 493 -15.06 32.84 -10.10
C SER A 493 -15.36 34.20 -9.45
N LYS A 494 -16.28 34.98 -10.03
CA LYS A 494 -16.70 36.29 -9.50
C LYS A 494 -17.84 36.21 -8.48
N LEU A 495 -18.52 35.08 -8.35
CA LEU A 495 -19.63 34.93 -7.38
C LEU A 495 -19.13 34.87 -5.94
N SER A 496 -17.99 34.24 -5.73
CA SER A 496 -17.38 34.09 -4.41
C SER A 496 -15.86 34.08 -4.51
N PRO A 497 -15.15 34.68 -3.53
CA PRO A 497 -13.71 34.49 -3.38
C PRO A 497 -13.36 33.11 -2.81
N MET A 498 -14.32 32.37 -2.26
CA MET A 498 -14.10 31.01 -1.76
C MET A 498 -14.23 29.97 -2.88
N ARG A 499 -13.55 28.82 -2.71
CA ARG A 499 -13.50 27.74 -3.71
C ARG A 499 -13.72 26.38 -3.06
N LEU A 500 -14.46 25.52 -3.76
CA LEU A 500 -14.59 24.12 -3.37
C LEU A 500 -13.27 23.40 -3.62
N TRP A 501 -12.84 22.66 -2.61
CA TRP A 501 -11.82 21.64 -2.73
C TRP A 501 -12.48 20.30 -2.39
N THR A 502 -12.47 19.38 -3.33
CA THR A 502 -13.18 18.09 -3.24
C THR A 502 -12.33 16.96 -3.82
N VAL A 503 -12.89 15.75 -3.85
CA VAL A 503 -12.32 14.56 -4.49
C VAL A 503 -12.41 14.70 -6.01
N HIS A 504 -11.35 14.34 -6.73
CA HIS A 504 -11.29 14.48 -8.19
C HIS A 504 -10.89 13.17 -8.89
N PRO A 505 -11.22 12.98 -10.18
CA PRO A 505 -10.71 11.83 -10.92
C PRO A 505 -9.19 11.95 -11.11
N ILE A 506 -8.46 10.84 -11.24
CA ILE A 506 -7.04 10.90 -11.62
C ILE A 506 -6.94 11.41 -13.06
N HIS A 507 -6.42 12.62 -13.24
CA HIS A 507 -6.28 13.26 -14.55
C HIS A 507 -4.96 12.89 -15.23
N GLN A 508 -3.91 12.68 -14.44
CA GLN A 508 -2.58 12.42 -14.96
C GLN A 508 -2.39 10.97 -15.36
N ASN A 509 -1.52 10.75 -16.34
CA ASN A 509 -1.05 9.42 -16.66
C ASN A 509 -0.29 8.82 -15.46
N VAL A 510 -0.74 7.69 -14.92
CA VAL A 510 -0.16 7.01 -13.75
C VAL A 510 1.16 6.27 -14.05
N TRP A 511 1.48 6.02 -15.32
CA TRP A 511 2.65 5.21 -15.70
C TRP A 511 4.01 5.76 -15.25
N PRO A 512 4.31 7.08 -15.32
CA PRO A 512 5.55 7.63 -14.81
C PRO A 512 5.72 7.36 -13.31
N LEU A 513 4.66 7.59 -12.53
CA LEU A 513 4.62 7.38 -11.10
C LEU A 513 4.92 5.91 -10.74
N ILE A 514 4.22 4.96 -11.37
CA ILE A 514 4.41 3.52 -11.17
C ILE A 514 5.83 3.11 -11.57
N THR A 515 6.29 3.52 -12.75
CA THR A 515 7.60 3.14 -13.29
C THR A 515 8.74 3.60 -12.38
N VAL A 516 8.70 4.86 -11.92
CA VAL A 516 9.72 5.39 -11.02
C VAL A 516 9.75 4.62 -9.71
N THR A 517 8.59 4.35 -9.12
CA THR A 517 8.50 3.60 -7.86
C THR A 517 9.06 2.18 -8.02
N PHE A 518 8.73 1.50 -9.13
CA PHE A 518 9.26 0.18 -9.45
C PHE A 518 10.79 0.20 -9.64
N VAL A 519 11.33 1.19 -10.36
CA VAL A 519 12.79 1.33 -10.56
C VAL A 519 13.51 1.49 -9.21
N ILE A 520 12.98 2.30 -8.30
CA ILE A 520 13.56 2.51 -6.97
C ILE A 520 13.56 1.20 -6.19
N ILE A 521 12.42 0.55 -6.03
CA ILE A 521 12.27 -0.66 -5.21
C ILE A 521 13.06 -1.84 -5.82
N TYR A 522 13.01 -2.00 -7.14
CA TYR A 522 13.65 -3.13 -7.85
C TYR A 522 15.12 -2.89 -8.16
N SER A 523 15.69 -1.72 -7.82
CA SER A 523 17.13 -1.46 -7.98
C SER A 523 18.00 -2.48 -7.23
N THR A 524 17.48 -3.16 -6.20
CA THR A 524 18.18 -4.26 -5.51
C THR A 524 18.48 -5.46 -6.41
N ILE A 525 17.83 -5.60 -7.57
CA ILE A 525 18.19 -6.60 -8.59
C ILE A 525 19.64 -6.40 -9.09
N LEU A 526 20.15 -5.16 -9.08
CA LEU A 526 21.55 -4.89 -9.43
C LEU A 526 22.51 -5.60 -8.46
N ILE A 527 22.15 -5.70 -7.17
CA ILE A 527 22.93 -6.42 -6.17
C ILE A 527 22.96 -7.92 -6.50
N ILE A 528 21.82 -8.47 -6.93
CA ILE A 528 21.70 -9.86 -7.36
C ILE A 528 22.59 -10.12 -8.59
N LEU A 529 22.58 -9.21 -9.57
CA LEU A 529 23.41 -9.30 -10.77
C LEU A 529 24.91 -9.27 -10.44
N VAL A 530 25.34 -8.35 -9.57
CA VAL A 530 26.73 -8.27 -9.10
C VAL A 530 27.13 -9.56 -8.40
N TYR A 531 26.27 -10.08 -7.51
CA TYR A 531 26.51 -11.36 -6.84
C TYR A 531 26.68 -12.52 -7.82
N VAL A 532 25.81 -12.62 -8.82
CA VAL A 532 25.89 -13.64 -9.89
C VAL A 532 27.19 -13.49 -10.69
N PHE A 533 27.56 -12.25 -11.05
CA PHE A 533 28.78 -11.96 -11.80
C PHE A 533 30.04 -12.37 -11.02
N VAL A 534 30.12 -11.98 -9.74
CA VAL A 534 31.22 -12.37 -8.85
C VAL A 534 31.31 -13.89 -8.72
N ARG A 535 30.18 -14.57 -8.53
CA ARG A 535 30.14 -16.04 -8.45
C ARG A 535 30.64 -16.71 -9.73
N LYS A 536 30.27 -16.19 -10.90
CA LYS A 536 30.77 -16.68 -12.19
C LYS A 536 32.27 -16.43 -12.35
N LEU A 537 32.74 -15.23 -12.00
CA LEU A 537 34.16 -14.89 -12.07
C LEU A 537 35.00 -15.78 -11.14
N LEU A 538 34.52 -16.05 -9.92
CA LEU A 538 35.17 -16.94 -8.98
C LEU A 538 35.23 -18.39 -9.48
N ARG A 539 34.18 -18.90 -10.14
CA ARG A 539 34.20 -20.24 -10.77
C ARG A 539 35.14 -20.31 -11.97
N TYR A 540 35.25 -19.23 -12.74
CA TYR A 540 36.19 -19.16 -13.86
C TYR A 540 37.65 -19.10 -13.39
N ARG A 541 37.93 -18.35 -12.32
CA ARG A 541 39.28 -18.18 -11.76
C ARG A 541 39.72 -19.33 -10.86
N SER A 542 38.79 -20.07 -10.25
CA SER A 542 39.14 -21.28 -9.51
C SER A 542 39.51 -22.37 -10.51
N PRO A 543 40.79 -22.79 -10.63
CA PRO A 543 41.14 -23.93 -11.48
C PRO A 543 40.31 -25.11 -10.99
N LYS A 544 39.61 -25.81 -11.91
CA LYS A 544 38.73 -26.97 -11.64
C LYS A 544 39.25 -27.79 -10.46
N SER A 545 38.81 -27.44 -9.26
CA SER A 545 39.31 -28.04 -8.04
C SER A 545 38.57 -29.36 -7.89
N GLN A 546 39.14 -30.40 -8.48
CA GLN A 546 39.06 -31.81 -8.07
C GLN A 546 37.67 -32.38 -7.71
N THR A 547 36.59 -31.79 -8.20
CA THR A 547 35.22 -32.26 -7.95
C THR A 547 34.51 -32.67 -9.24
N ASP A 548 34.84 -32.05 -10.38
CA ASP A 548 34.27 -32.41 -11.70
C ASP A 548 35.19 -33.29 -12.56
N ILE A 549 36.45 -33.54 -12.16
CA ILE A 549 37.40 -34.39 -12.92
C ILE A 549 37.27 -35.89 -12.56
N ASN A 550 36.60 -36.22 -11.46
CA ASN A 550 36.29 -37.62 -11.13
C ASN A 550 35.12 -38.17 -11.97
N ASP A 551 34.36 -37.32 -12.67
CA ASP A 551 33.19 -37.74 -13.46
C ASP A 551 33.56 -38.25 -14.87
N ILE A 552 34.80 -38.03 -15.35
CA ILE A 552 35.24 -38.43 -16.71
C ILE A 552 36.23 -39.61 -16.68
N SER A 553 36.82 -39.94 -15.53
CA SER A 553 37.98 -40.87 -15.44
C SER A 553 37.64 -42.32 -15.07
N ILE A 554 36.38 -42.76 -15.18
CA ILE A 554 35.98 -44.15 -14.85
C ILE A 554 35.55 -44.97 -16.09
N SER A 555 35.32 -44.37 -17.27
CA SER A 555 34.90 -45.12 -18.47
C SER A 555 36.03 -45.63 -19.38
N ARG A 556 37.31 -45.36 -19.09
CA ARG A 556 38.41 -45.63 -20.04
C ARG A 556 39.33 -46.81 -19.67
N ARG A 557 38.76 -47.95 -19.25
CA ARG A 557 39.49 -49.23 -19.25
C ARG A 557 38.59 -50.40 -19.61
N GLN A 558 38.24 -50.50 -20.90
CA GLN A 558 38.36 -51.72 -21.71
C GLN A 558 38.01 -51.35 -23.16
N THR A 559 38.57 -52.12 -24.10
CA THR A 559 38.50 -52.00 -25.57
C THR A 559 39.30 -50.87 -26.22
N SER A 560 40.57 -51.16 -26.43
CA SER A 560 41.32 -50.72 -27.61
C SER A 560 40.62 -51.18 -28.90
N ASN A 561 40.22 -50.24 -29.75
CA ASN A 561 40.63 -50.20 -31.16
C ASN A 561 40.17 -48.89 -31.82
N LEU A 562 41.05 -48.37 -32.66
CA LEU A 562 40.99 -47.16 -33.48
C LEU A 562 39.67 -46.97 -34.24
N SER A 563 39.06 -45.79 -34.09
CA SER A 563 38.69 -44.94 -35.23
C SER A 563 38.39 -43.52 -34.75
N LEU A 564 39.23 -42.58 -35.18
CA LEU A 564 39.03 -41.14 -35.05
C LEU A 564 37.74 -40.71 -35.74
N ARG A 565 36.90 -39.94 -35.05
CA ARG A 565 36.20 -38.78 -35.61
C ARG A 565 35.65 -37.89 -34.50
N ASP A 566 35.95 -36.61 -34.62
CA ASP A 566 35.31 -35.50 -33.90
C ASP A 566 33.79 -35.64 -33.96
N ASP A 567 33.16 -35.67 -32.79
CA ASP A 567 31.88 -35.02 -32.53
C ASP A 567 31.88 -34.62 -31.05
N ALA A 568 31.50 -33.37 -30.81
CA ALA A 568 31.57 -32.71 -29.52
C ALA A 568 30.91 -33.53 -28.41
N ASP A 569 31.58 -33.63 -27.26
CA ASP A 569 31.10 -34.25 -26.02
C ASP A 569 29.76 -33.64 -25.57
N GLU A 570 28.63 -34.13 -26.09
CA GLU A 570 27.33 -33.96 -25.46
C GLU A 570 27.29 -34.89 -24.22
N PRO A 571 27.09 -34.34 -23.01
CA PRO A 571 26.96 -35.19 -21.83
C PRO A 571 25.69 -36.05 -21.96
N GLN A 572 25.87 -37.37 -22.09
CA GLN A 572 24.77 -38.34 -22.17
C GLN A 572 23.75 -38.09 -21.05
N LEU A 573 22.51 -37.79 -21.45
CA LEU A 573 21.35 -37.59 -20.58
C LEU A 573 20.99 -38.92 -19.90
N MET A 574 20.60 -38.88 -18.63
CA MET A 574 20.13 -40.06 -17.90
C MET A 574 18.74 -40.53 -18.40
N GLN A 575 18.37 -41.78 -18.14
CA GLN A 575 17.06 -42.30 -18.60
C GLN A 575 15.90 -41.49 -18.03
N PHE A 576 16.00 -41.07 -16.76
CA PHE A 576 15.08 -40.10 -16.15
C PHE A 576 15.00 -38.77 -16.93
N GLU A 577 16.14 -38.20 -17.33
CA GLU A 577 16.20 -36.91 -18.06
C GLU A 577 15.60 -37.05 -19.47
N THR A 578 15.85 -38.18 -20.13
CA THR A 578 15.25 -38.50 -21.45
C THR A 578 13.75 -38.77 -21.35
N ALA A 579 13.29 -39.48 -20.32
CA ALA A 579 11.88 -39.83 -20.14
C ALA A 579 11.01 -38.63 -19.74
N THR A 580 11.51 -37.80 -18.83
CA THR A 580 10.77 -36.62 -18.33
C THR A 580 11.01 -35.36 -19.15
N GLY A 581 12.01 -35.35 -20.03
CA GLY A 581 12.49 -34.14 -20.72
C GLY A 581 13.15 -33.11 -19.81
N SER A 582 13.33 -33.42 -18.51
CA SER A 582 13.90 -32.49 -17.53
C SER A 582 15.42 -32.66 -17.43
N VAL A 583 16.17 -31.75 -18.05
CA VAL A 583 17.64 -31.75 -17.96
C VAL A 583 18.03 -31.18 -16.58
N LEU A 584 18.48 -32.04 -15.66
CA LEU A 584 18.72 -31.68 -14.25
C LEU A 584 19.73 -30.54 -14.10
N LYS A 585 20.71 -30.48 -15.01
CA LYS A 585 21.74 -29.44 -15.03
C LYS A 585 21.21 -28.07 -15.51
N ASN A 586 20.15 -28.06 -16.32
CA ASN A 586 19.56 -26.84 -16.89
C ASN A 586 18.39 -26.31 -16.06
N ARG A 587 18.13 -26.89 -14.87
CA ARG A 587 17.18 -26.33 -13.91
C ARG A 587 17.78 -25.08 -13.25
N PHE A 588 17.42 -23.93 -13.79
CA PHE A 588 17.63 -22.60 -13.20
C PHE A 588 16.34 -22.12 -12.51
N GLY A 589 16.43 -21.05 -11.76
CA GLY A 589 15.34 -20.55 -10.93
C GLY A 589 15.84 -20.01 -9.60
N ILE A 590 14.86 -19.65 -8.77
CA ILE A 590 15.07 -19.27 -7.38
C ILE A 590 15.08 -20.56 -6.56
N LEU A 591 16.27 -21.15 -6.45
CA LEU A 591 16.48 -22.49 -5.88
C LEU A 591 17.76 -22.48 -5.06
N SER A 592 17.73 -23.15 -3.92
CA SER A 592 18.94 -23.38 -3.12
C SER A 592 19.95 -24.20 -3.91
N THR A 593 21.22 -24.08 -3.57
CA THR A 593 22.26 -24.88 -4.23
C THR A 593 22.19 -26.35 -3.81
N TYR A 594 21.99 -27.26 -4.76
CA TYR A 594 21.97 -28.71 -4.55
C TYR A 594 22.84 -29.48 -5.57
N LYS A 595 23.16 -30.74 -5.25
CA LYS A 595 23.93 -31.63 -6.16
C LYS A 595 22.98 -32.28 -7.16
N ASN A 596 23.29 -32.23 -8.45
CA ASN A 596 22.41 -32.81 -9.48
C ASN A 596 22.49 -34.35 -9.54
N TYR A 597 23.69 -34.90 -9.32
CA TYR A 597 23.95 -36.34 -9.47
C TYR A 597 24.57 -36.93 -8.20
N THR A 598 24.26 -38.21 -7.94
CA THR A 598 24.86 -39.03 -6.88
C THR A 598 25.37 -40.33 -7.45
N TYR A 599 26.56 -40.77 -7.02
CA TYR A 599 27.16 -42.01 -7.47
C TYR A 599 26.90 -43.13 -6.46
N ILE A 600 26.27 -44.21 -6.90
CA ILE A 600 26.01 -45.41 -6.10
C ILE A 600 26.62 -46.59 -6.85
N ASN A 601 27.54 -47.33 -6.22
CA ASN A 601 28.20 -48.50 -6.80
C ASN A 601 28.82 -48.24 -8.19
N GLY A 602 29.43 -47.07 -8.39
CA GLY A 602 30.07 -46.67 -9.65
C GLY A 602 29.12 -46.24 -10.77
N ARG A 603 27.80 -46.28 -10.57
CA ARG A 603 26.77 -45.79 -11.51
C ARG A 603 26.23 -44.43 -11.08
N ARG A 604 25.89 -43.59 -12.06
CA ARG A 604 25.37 -42.23 -11.89
C ARG A 604 23.85 -42.28 -11.72
N PHE A 605 23.32 -41.65 -10.68
CA PHE A 605 21.89 -41.52 -10.42
C PHE A 605 21.52 -40.04 -10.22
N ALA A 606 20.28 -39.68 -10.55
CA ALA A 606 19.66 -38.42 -10.16
C ALA A 606 19.60 -38.35 -8.64
N SER A 607 20.05 -37.23 -8.06
CA SER A 607 19.92 -37.04 -6.61
C SER A 607 18.44 -36.82 -6.24
N GLY A 608 18.07 -37.15 -5.01
CA GLY A 608 16.72 -36.86 -4.51
C GLY A 608 16.38 -35.36 -4.60
N ASP A 609 17.32 -34.48 -4.24
CA ASP A 609 17.14 -33.03 -4.43
C ASP A 609 16.87 -32.66 -5.89
N ALA A 610 17.53 -33.31 -6.85
CA ALA A 610 17.35 -33.01 -8.26
C ALA A 610 15.98 -33.48 -8.77
N ILE A 611 15.50 -34.64 -8.34
CA ILE A 611 14.17 -35.16 -8.70
C ILE A 611 13.09 -34.23 -8.15
N TYR A 612 13.15 -33.90 -6.85
CA TYR A 612 12.19 -33.03 -6.19
C TYR A 612 12.22 -31.59 -6.74
N CYS A 613 13.40 -30.99 -6.91
CA CYS A 613 13.52 -29.62 -7.42
C CYS A 613 13.13 -29.47 -8.90
N ASN A 614 13.03 -30.56 -9.65
CA ASN A 614 12.46 -30.57 -11.00
C ASN A 614 10.95 -30.86 -11.00
N GLY A 615 10.32 -30.98 -9.83
CA GLY A 615 8.87 -31.14 -9.70
C GLY A 615 8.39 -32.59 -9.79
N PHE A 616 9.20 -33.57 -9.38
CA PHE A 616 8.81 -34.98 -9.40
C PHE A 616 8.95 -35.65 -8.04
N VAL A 617 8.11 -36.67 -7.81
CA VAL A 617 8.19 -37.56 -6.65
C VAL A 617 7.99 -39.01 -7.08
N VAL A 618 8.56 -39.94 -6.31
CA VAL A 618 8.49 -41.38 -6.58
C VAL A 618 7.45 -42.01 -5.67
N ALA A 619 6.40 -42.61 -6.23
CA ALA A 619 5.37 -43.34 -5.49
C ALA A 619 5.65 -44.84 -5.51
N ASN A 620 5.92 -45.40 -4.32
CA ASN A 620 6.14 -46.82 -4.02
C ASN A 620 7.20 -47.49 -4.89
N ASP A 621 8.22 -46.74 -5.32
CA ASP A 621 9.26 -47.15 -6.29
C ASP A 621 8.70 -47.75 -7.59
N LYS A 622 7.43 -47.45 -7.92
CA LYS A 622 6.70 -47.94 -9.11
C LYS A 622 6.39 -46.82 -10.10
N PHE A 623 6.05 -45.65 -9.59
CA PHE A 623 5.58 -44.53 -10.40
C PHE A 623 6.38 -43.26 -10.10
N ILE A 624 6.61 -42.45 -11.12
CA ILE A 624 7.09 -41.08 -11.00
C ILE A 624 5.92 -40.17 -11.33
N ILE A 625 5.60 -39.29 -10.39
CA ILE A 625 4.45 -38.40 -10.45
C ILE A 625 4.97 -36.96 -10.38
N ALA A 626 4.46 -36.09 -11.25
CA ALA A 626 4.72 -34.66 -11.15
C ALA A 626 4.06 -34.09 -9.89
N THR A 627 4.74 -33.22 -9.16
CA THR A 627 4.23 -32.62 -7.91
C THR A 627 3.04 -31.70 -8.15
N GLU A 628 2.95 -31.10 -9.34
CA GLU A 628 1.80 -30.27 -9.76
C GLU A 628 0.53 -31.09 -9.97
N ASP A 629 0.67 -32.34 -10.44
CA ASP A 629 -0.46 -33.23 -10.68
C ASP A 629 -0.98 -33.91 -9.41
N LEU A 630 -0.23 -33.88 -8.31
CA LEU A 630 -0.56 -34.67 -7.12
C LEU A 630 -1.87 -34.22 -6.45
N MET A 631 -2.14 -32.91 -6.40
CA MET A 631 -3.40 -32.39 -5.86
C MET A 631 -4.59 -32.84 -6.72
N SER A 632 -4.48 -32.67 -8.04
CA SER A 632 -5.49 -33.11 -9.01
C SER A 632 -5.72 -34.62 -8.96
N LEU A 633 -4.65 -35.40 -8.77
CA LEU A 633 -4.71 -36.86 -8.63
C LEU A 633 -5.46 -37.28 -7.36
N LEU A 634 -5.21 -36.61 -6.22
CA LEU A 634 -5.94 -36.86 -4.98
C LEU A 634 -7.43 -36.55 -5.12
N ILE A 635 -7.77 -35.40 -5.71
CA ILE A 635 -9.16 -35.01 -5.96
C ILE A 635 -9.84 -36.02 -6.89
N MET A 636 -9.22 -36.36 -8.03
CA MET A 636 -9.75 -37.34 -9.00
C MET A 636 -10.00 -38.70 -8.35
N LYS A 637 -9.19 -39.07 -7.37
CA LYS A 637 -9.34 -40.33 -6.65
C LYS A 637 -10.43 -40.31 -5.58
N ILE A 638 -10.59 -39.19 -4.88
CA ILE A 638 -11.66 -38.99 -3.89
C ILE A 638 -13.02 -38.93 -4.59
N THR A 639 -13.13 -38.14 -5.66
CA THR A 639 -14.39 -37.96 -6.41
C THR A 639 -14.70 -39.13 -7.34
N ARG A 640 -13.70 -39.97 -7.64
CA ARG A 640 -13.76 -41.02 -8.67
C ARG A 640 -14.11 -40.49 -10.06
N ALA A 641 -13.98 -39.18 -10.29
CA ALA A 641 -14.31 -38.52 -11.55
C ALA A 641 -13.03 -37.98 -12.21
N ARG A 642 -12.84 -38.29 -13.50
CA ARG A 642 -11.72 -37.78 -14.29
C ARG A 642 -12.09 -36.42 -14.87
N PHE A 643 -11.59 -35.35 -14.24
CA PHE A 643 -11.78 -33.98 -14.71
C PHE A 643 -10.54 -33.42 -15.42
N THR A 644 -9.37 -34.09 -15.32
CA THR A 644 -8.14 -33.70 -16.03
C THR A 644 -7.32 -34.92 -16.45
N ASN A 645 -6.39 -34.73 -17.40
CA ASN A 645 -5.52 -35.77 -17.93
C ASN A 645 -4.17 -35.73 -17.22
N ILE A 646 -3.90 -36.72 -16.37
CA ILE A 646 -2.66 -36.83 -15.60
C ILE A 646 -1.80 -37.95 -16.18
N TYR A 647 -0.51 -37.70 -16.36
CA TYR A 647 0.44 -38.69 -16.89
C TYR A 647 1.52 -39.03 -15.85
N VAL A 648 1.85 -40.31 -15.72
CA VAL A 648 2.88 -40.80 -14.79
C VAL A 648 3.86 -41.74 -15.49
N TYR A 649 5.12 -41.73 -15.06
CA TYR A 649 6.13 -42.64 -15.62
C TYR A 649 6.25 -43.88 -14.74
N THR A 650 6.50 -45.04 -15.36
CA THR A 650 6.67 -46.32 -14.65
C THR A 650 8.14 -46.63 -14.44
N ILE A 651 8.50 -47.16 -13.28
CA ILE A 651 9.86 -47.57 -12.94
C ILE A 651 10.02 -49.06 -13.23
N LYS A 652 11.06 -49.45 -13.97
CA LYS A 652 11.44 -50.85 -14.26
C LYS A 652 12.40 -51.39 -13.20
N GLU A 653 12.59 -52.71 -13.16
CA GLU A 653 13.50 -53.37 -12.21
C GLU A 653 14.86 -52.67 -12.16
N GLY A 654 15.27 -52.19 -10.98
CA GLY A 654 16.60 -51.61 -10.77
C GLY A 654 16.74 -50.08 -10.89
N ARG A 655 15.67 -49.29 -10.68
CA ARG A 655 15.65 -47.79 -10.66
C ARG A 655 15.69 -47.11 -12.05
N ASP A 656 15.46 -47.87 -13.10
CA ASP A 656 15.37 -47.38 -14.48
C ASP A 656 13.97 -46.83 -14.79
N VAL A 657 13.89 -45.73 -15.55
CA VAL A 657 12.63 -45.03 -15.85
C VAL A 657 12.15 -45.39 -17.25
N ASN A 658 10.89 -45.79 -17.36
CA ASN A 658 10.26 -46.04 -18.66
C ASN A 658 10.05 -44.73 -19.43
N GLN A 659 10.46 -44.69 -20.70
CA GLN A 659 10.38 -43.49 -21.55
C GLN A 659 8.95 -43.11 -21.98
N THR A 660 7.98 -44.02 -21.78
CA THR A 660 6.59 -43.79 -22.13
C THR A 660 5.77 -43.40 -20.90
N ALA A 661 5.12 -42.24 -20.98
CA ALA A 661 4.20 -41.78 -19.94
C ALA A 661 2.87 -42.54 -20.03
N ARG A 662 2.31 -42.91 -18.87
CA ARG A 662 1.04 -43.62 -18.75
C ARG A 662 -0.04 -42.67 -18.23
N LEU A 663 -1.16 -42.61 -18.93
CA LEU A 663 -2.35 -41.88 -18.48
C LEU A 663 -2.96 -42.51 -17.23
N VAL A 664 -3.26 -41.69 -16.23
CA VAL A 664 -3.82 -42.10 -14.93
C VAL A 664 -5.34 -42.07 -14.95
N TYR A 665 -5.96 -43.15 -14.48
CA TYR A 665 -7.38 -43.23 -14.12
C TYR A 665 -7.53 -43.28 -12.60
N PRO A 666 -8.73 -42.99 -12.03
CA PRO A 666 -8.96 -43.05 -10.58
C PRO A 666 -8.53 -44.37 -9.91
N THR A 667 -8.48 -45.47 -10.66
CA THR A 667 -8.09 -46.81 -10.21
C THR A 667 -6.63 -47.18 -10.51
N THR A 668 -5.88 -46.37 -11.25
CA THR A 668 -4.53 -46.74 -11.75
C THR A 668 -3.47 -46.79 -10.66
N ILE A 669 -3.56 -45.91 -9.66
CA ILE A 669 -2.62 -45.83 -8.54
C ILE A 669 -3.39 -46.16 -7.26
N SER A 670 -2.91 -47.09 -6.43
CA SER A 670 -3.61 -47.48 -5.18
C SER A 670 -3.36 -46.48 -4.05
N TRP A 671 -4.21 -46.46 -3.00
CA TRP A 671 -3.97 -45.60 -1.83
C TRP A 671 -2.67 -45.98 -1.12
N HIS A 672 -2.31 -47.27 -1.18
CA HIS A 672 -1.05 -47.78 -0.69
C HIS A 672 0.15 -47.21 -1.46
N ASP A 673 0.04 -47.02 -2.77
CA ASP A 673 1.10 -46.45 -3.58
C ASP A 673 1.31 -44.95 -3.25
N LEU A 674 0.23 -44.18 -3.07
CA LEU A 674 0.28 -42.77 -2.64
C LEU A 674 0.66 -42.59 -1.18
N ALA A 675 0.39 -43.58 -0.33
CA ALA A 675 0.91 -43.57 1.02
C ALA A 675 2.42 -43.72 1.04
N LYS A 676 3.03 -44.27 -0.03
CA LYS A 676 4.47 -44.59 -0.13
C LYS A 676 5.26 -43.67 -1.05
N VAL A 677 5.11 -42.36 -0.91
CA VAL A 677 5.91 -41.40 -1.69
C VAL A 677 7.30 -41.18 -1.07
N SER A 678 8.33 -41.15 -1.92
CA SER A 678 9.73 -40.92 -1.58
C SER A 678 10.44 -40.12 -2.68
N VAL A 679 11.74 -39.86 -2.47
CA VAL A 679 12.62 -39.19 -3.43
C VAL A 679 13.85 -40.06 -3.74
N SER A 680 13.58 -41.36 -3.97
CA SER A 680 14.59 -42.38 -4.26
C SER A 680 15.45 -41.97 -5.48
N PRO A 681 16.78 -42.16 -5.46
CA PRO A 681 17.63 -41.88 -6.63
C PRO A 681 17.23 -42.72 -7.86
N LEU A 682 17.21 -42.12 -9.04
CA LEU A 682 16.78 -42.74 -10.32
C LEU A 682 17.90 -42.74 -11.37
N SER A 683 17.92 -43.72 -12.27
CA SER A 683 18.96 -43.89 -13.31
C SER A 683 18.69 -43.11 -14.60
#